data_AF-A0A956RTK0-F1
#
_entry.id   AF-A0A956RTK0-F1
#
_cell.length_a   1.000
_cell.length_b   1.000
_cell.length_c   1.000
_cell.angle_alpha   90.00
_cell.angle_beta   90.00
_cell.angle_gamma   90.00
#
_symmetry.space_group_name_H-M   'P 1'
#
loop_
_entity.id
_entity.type
_entity.pdbx_description
1 polymer ?
#
loop_
_entity_poly.entity_id
_entity_poly.type
_entity_poly.pdbx_seq_one_letter_code
_entity_poly.pdbx_strand_id
1 'polypeptide(L)'
;MKYIGDTRYTKRITVNFNNPVFMLNKGESIAEYSRIRATYPVLHNYFGSLEQRFGKIKLIKQIPSATWGDVERSHLITGEKVRIHEWSQLYFIYFSDYVPIDLVLAEIKSLPEVEYTHGPVFAVADVEPNDPDYINNIQWNLDIVNAEHAWDISKGSSNIFVGIVEGYSNGTSGIPQQNHPDFWTGSGTSGNSKFASGGHSGYAVLHATEVAGVVGAATNDGDGIASLGWNIRMRPYHFSNNSSVADAINLAVQDGNHIINCSFMLLGTDIIDLTWECGDCRIYEILNENDSAAQDINDAFEDADTQGVIVVASAGNTGWNRIVGNPAGCGECANFILPHNQLPAKYDNTIALAATTENDESYPPYNDGYFINVAAPGINIRTTGTSSSYQTESGTSFSAPLVSALVGLLKSVNINLTRSQIENILESTAIDINSSTKPGFDTEIGHGRVNAYEALKYTLENYGGAIGGIGETVKFHEDITISSGVTLTIAAGTTVNFDQGAKLTINGTLDAQGTASNPITFDRNGSSGTWDGIYLAGGAASSSELVHCEIKNAQVGIEISNAAPLIEKCYVHSCSSYPMKLTSAATPKVLNNKFYAGSTHAVYISSAGGDFGANEFRTSSGTTYGVYITGSTANPNFDNKWGDGGNLFDLSNISSSGAYAAGGYPEFGSNGAREGENDFINRNGKYYIKNYTGSTIDAEYNYWGGTPQATWFYGSIDYSPYESSSNGAGPSWKIMTNPFQPGLTKYDEGNYSEALVTLKLALEQNVESDEAAGAVFKMAMSALKIGLLAEQETFLVDLSQSVNPEVQYMSRVWLAYLYFLQKRMESAEKIALRAPIGSLAERSELLALVSYYSTFGDTESASRIAAILNTHHADDDLVFDLSEANHTKLEFQPILAKTTVNITTSDRLSNYPNPFNPSTTIQFNLPQETHVKLQIFDMLGRHVQTLVNREMGAGIHSAEWDGRNSRGKEVAAGSYLARLNAGESSQSIRLSLIR
;
A
#
# COMPACT_ATOMS: atom_id res chain seq x y z
N MET A 1 2.45 -4.78 -32.27
CA MET A 1 1.45 -4.15 -33.18
C MET A 1 2.17 -3.14 -34.05
N LYS A 2 1.51 -2.53 -35.04
CA LYS A 2 2.03 -1.37 -35.76
C LYS A 2 0.94 -0.30 -35.86
N TYR A 3 1.30 0.98 -35.71
CA TYR A 3 0.42 2.11 -36.00
C TYR A 3 0.69 2.64 -37.42
N ILE A 4 -0.38 2.91 -38.17
CA ILE A 4 -0.34 3.64 -39.45
C ILE A 4 -1.49 4.65 -39.42
N GLY A 5 -1.20 5.91 -39.09
CA GLY A 5 -2.22 6.90 -38.74
C GLY A 5 -3.00 6.49 -37.47
N ASP A 6 -4.32 6.73 -37.45
CA ASP A 6 -5.19 6.41 -36.30
C ASP A 6 -5.61 4.92 -36.25
N THR A 7 -5.13 4.07 -37.17
CA THR A 7 -5.55 2.67 -37.28
C THR A 7 -4.50 1.73 -36.70
N ARG A 8 -4.93 0.88 -35.76
CA ARG A 8 -4.10 -0.14 -35.09
C ARG A 8 -3.99 -1.42 -35.92
N TYR A 9 -2.79 -1.94 -36.08
CA TYR A 9 -2.55 -3.20 -36.79
C TYR A 9 -1.93 -4.27 -35.90
N THR A 10 -2.45 -5.50 -35.98
CA THR A 10 -1.96 -6.65 -35.22
C THR A 10 -1.67 -7.85 -36.12
N LYS A 11 -0.83 -8.78 -35.65
CA LYS A 11 -0.69 -10.12 -36.24
C LYS A 11 -1.40 -11.21 -35.43
N ARG A 12 -2.08 -10.84 -34.34
CA ARG A 12 -2.79 -11.77 -33.47
C ARG A 12 -4.11 -11.18 -32.98
N ILE A 13 -5.15 -12.01 -32.90
CA ILE A 13 -6.38 -11.74 -32.13
C ILE A 13 -6.75 -12.97 -31.30
N THR A 14 -7.58 -12.78 -30.28
CA THR A 14 -8.15 -13.85 -29.45
C THR A 14 -9.63 -13.99 -29.74
N VAL A 15 -10.09 -15.23 -29.90
CA VAL A 15 -11.50 -15.54 -30.17
C VAL A 15 -11.93 -16.72 -29.31
N ASN A 16 -13.07 -16.57 -28.63
CA ASN A 16 -13.77 -17.70 -28.02
C ASN A 16 -15.05 -18.01 -28.79
N PHE A 17 -15.27 -19.30 -29.08
CA PHE A 17 -16.47 -19.74 -29.76
C PHE A 17 -17.47 -20.36 -28.78
N ASN A 18 -18.76 -20.09 -28.99
CA ASN A 18 -19.84 -20.61 -28.15
C ASN A 18 -20.23 -22.07 -28.44
N ASN A 19 -19.52 -22.74 -29.36
CA ASN A 19 -19.76 -24.11 -29.78
C ASN A 19 -18.45 -24.78 -30.23
N PRO A 20 -18.37 -26.13 -30.29
CA PRO A 20 -17.19 -26.82 -30.78
C PRO A 20 -17.09 -26.69 -32.30
N VAL A 21 -16.33 -25.69 -32.74
CA VAL A 21 -16.25 -25.28 -34.15
C VAL A 21 -15.29 -26.16 -34.96
N PHE A 22 -14.15 -26.54 -34.38
CA PHE A 22 -13.09 -27.25 -35.09
C PHE A 22 -13.14 -28.76 -34.85
N MET A 23 -12.68 -29.52 -35.84
CA MET A 23 -12.42 -30.95 -35.71
C MET A 23 -10.96 -31.19 -35.28
N LEU A 24 -10.68 -31.08 -33.97
CA LEU A 24 -9.36 -31.33 -33.39
C LEU A 24 -9.34 -32.63 -32.57
N ASN A 25 -8.25 -33.38 -32.67
CA ASN A 25 -8.00 -34.52 -31.79
C ASN A 25 -7.55 -34.03 -30.40
N LYS A 26 -7.71 -34.86 -29.36
CA LYS A 26 -7.24 -34.54 -28.01
C LYS A 26 -5.72 -34.32 -28.01
N GLY A 27 -5.27 -33.20 -27.45
CA GLY A 27 -3.85 -32.81 -27.42
C GLY A 27 -3.37 -32.06 -28.67
N GLU A 28 -4.23 -31.88 -29.68
CA GLU A 28 -3.91 -31.11 -30.87
C GLU A 28 -4.17 -29.62 -30.64
N SER A 29 -3.13 -28.79 -30.85
CA SER A 29 -3.17 -27.36 -30.57
C SER A 29 -3.32 -26.49 -31.82
N ILE A 30 -3.01 -27.01 -33.02
CA ILE A 30 -3.04 -26.24 -34.26
C ILE A 30 -4.27 -26.63 -35.08
N ALA A 31 -5.08 -25.63 -35.43
CA ALA A 31 -6.22 -25.76 -36.32
C ALA A 31 -5.99 -24.97 -37.61
N GLU A 32 -6.12 -25.64 -38.75
CA GLU A 32 -6.33 -24.99 -40.04
C GLU A 32 -7.82 -24.65 -40.17
N TYR A 33 -8.17 -23.50 -40.77
CA TYR A 33 -9.58 -23.13 -40.95
C TYR A 33 -10.35 -24.14 -41.83
N SER A 34 -9.63 -24.91 -42.66
CA SER A 34 -10.18 -26.04 -43.42
C SER A 34 -10.83 -27.12 -42.55
N ARG A 35 -10.50 -27.15 -41.25
CA ARG A 35 -11.00 -28.11 -40.26
C ARG A 35 -12.18 -27.59 -39.44
N ILE A 36 -12.72 -26.41 -39.79
CA ILE A 36 -14.02 -25.97 -39.31
C ILE A 36 -15.06 -27.01 -39.73
N ARG A 37 -15.91 -27.44 -38.78
CA ARG A 37 -16.94 -28.44 -39.05
C ARG A 37 -17.86 -27.96 -40.18
N ALA A 38 -18.25 -28.88 -41.06
CA ALA A 38 -19.11 -28.59 -42.20
C ALA A 38 -20.47 -27.95 -41.83
N THR A 39 -20.88 -28.05 -40.56
CA THR A 39 -22.07 -27.39 -40.00
C THR A 39 -21.92 -25.87 -39.86
N TYR A 40 -20.71 -25.30 -40.01
CA TYR A 40 -20.44 -23.85 -39.91
C TYR A 40 -19.89 -23.26 -41.23
N PRO A 41 -20.67 -23.31 -42.34
CA PRO A 41 -20.20 -22.86 -43.65
C PRO A 41 -19.94 -21.35 -43.71
N VAL A 42 -20.67 -20.55 -42.93
CA VAL A 42 -20.49 -19.08 -42.85
C VAL A 42 -19.12 -18.77 -42.26
N LEU A 43 -18.77 -19.41 -41.15
CA LEU A 43 -17.50 -19.23 -40.47
C LEU A 43 -16.32 -19.71 -41.33
N HIS A 44 -16.49 -20.85 -42.02
CA HIS A 44 -15.48 -21.36 -42.96
C HIS A 44 -15.21 -20.38 -44.11
N ASN A 45 -16.27 -19.83 -44.71
CA ASN A 45 -16.14 -18.83 -45.78
C ASN A 45 -15.51 -17.53 -45.28
N TYR A 46 -15.83 -17.10 -44.05
CA TYR A 46 -15.23 -15.92 -43.43
C TYR A 46 -13.72 -16.06 -43.25
N PHE A 47 -13.25 -17.16 -42.67
CA PHE A 47 -11.82 -17.41 -42.52
C PHE A 47 -11.08 -17.54 -43.85
N GLY A 48 -11.71 -18.14 -44.87
CA GLY A 48 -11.17 -18.16 -46.22
C GLY A 48 -11.05 -16.76 -46.85
N SER A 49 -12.01 -15.87 -46.58
CA SER A 49 -11.97 -14.47 -47.01
C SER A 49 -10.89 -13.68 -46.27
N LEU A 50 -10.74 -13.88 -44.95
CA LEU A 50 -9.68 -13.26 -44.17
C LEU A 50 -8.29 -13.66 -44.68
N GLU A 51 -8.09 -14.95 -44.98
CA GLU A 51 -6.81 -15.44 -45.49
C GLU A 51 -6.47 -14.85 -46.87
N GLN A 52 -7.47 -14.64 -47.73
CA GLN A 52 -7.28 -13.95 -49.02
C GLN A 52 -6.90 -12.47 -48.85
N ARG A 53 -7.41 -11.81 -47.81
CA ARG A 53 -7.20 -10.37 -47.56
C ARG A 53 -5.89 -10.07 -46.83
N PHE A 54 -5.47 -10.97 -45.94
CA PHE A 54 -4.44 -10.69 -44.93
C PHE A 54 -3.35 -11.76 -44.85
N GLY A 55 -3.27 -12.62 -45.85
CA GLY A 55 -2.33 -13.72 -45.90
C GLY A 55 -2.68 -14.86 -44.95
N LYS A 56 -1.79 -15.85 -44.86
CA LYS A 56 -2.03 -17.13 -44.18
C LYS A 56 -2.44 -16.92 -42.73
N ILE A 57 -3.44 -17.70 -42.30
CA ILE A 57 -3.95 -17.65 -40.94
C ILE A 57 -3.61 -18.95 -40.22
N LYS A 58 -3.04 -18.84 -39.03
CA LYS A 58 -2.78 -19.99 -38.14
C LYS A 58 -3.64 -19.85 -36.89
N LEU A 59 -4.50 -20.84 -36.62
CA LEU A 59 -5.28 -20.87 -35.39
C LEU A 59 -4.64 -21.81 -34.39
N ILE A 60 -4.45 -21.33 -33.16
CA ILE A 60 -3.86 -22.08 -32.05
C ILE A 60 -4.86 -22.15 -30.92
N LYS A 61 -5.30 -23.36 -30.58
CA LYS A 61 -6.13 -23.62 -29.41
C LYS A 61 -5.30 -23.38 -28.14
N GLN A 62 -5.80 -22.53 -27.26
CA GLN A 62 -5.04 -22.07 -26.09
C GLN A 62 -4.93 -23.13 -25.00
N ILE A 63 -5.91 -24.03 -24.91
CA ILE A 63 -5.91 -25.13 -23.94
C ILE A 63 -6.10 -26.46 -24.69
N PRO A 64 -5.03 -27.03 -25.28
CA PRO A 64 -5.12 -28.23 -26.13
C PRO A 64 -5.69 -29.46 -25.42
N SER A 65 -5.57 -29.50 -24.08
CA SER A 65 -6.08 -30.57 -23.22
C SER A 65 -7.59 -30.46 -22.90
N ALA A 66 -8.20 -29.28 -23.07
CA ALA A 66 -9.59 -29.03 -22.71
C ALA A 66 -10.57 -29.63 -23.72
N THR A 67 -11.58 -30.34 -23.23
CA THR A 67 -12.67 -30.91 -24.01
C THR A 67 -13.97 -30.15 -23.80
N TRP A 68 -14.81 -30.11 -24.85
CA TRP A 68 -16.10 -29.43 -24.80
C TRP A 68 -17.00 -30.07 -23.73
N GLY A 69 -17.48 -29.29 -22.77
CA GLY A 69 -18.24 -29.78 -21.63
C GLY A 69 -17.43 -30.07 -20.37
N ASP A 70 -16.15 -29.68 -20.30
CA ASP A 70 -15.36 -29.68 -19.05
C ASP A 70 -15.81 -28.54 -18.12
N VAL A 71 -17.02 -28.66 -17.55
CA VAL A 71 -17.68 -27.54 -16.85
C VAL A 71 -17.45 -27.52 -15.34
N GLU A 72 -16.71 -28.47 -14.74
CA GLU A 72 -16.54 -28.53 -13.28
C GLU A 72 -15.12 -28.93 -12.87
N ARG A 73 -14.44 -28.07 -12.10
CA ARG A 73 -13.36 -28.49 -11.19
C ARG A 73 -13.85 -28.46 -9.75
N SER A 74 -13.34 -29.38 -8.95
CA SER A 74 -13.47 -29.32 -7.51
C SER A 74 -12.37 -28.43 -6.94
N HIS A 75 -12.74 -27.46 -6.11
CA HIS A 75 -11.79 -26.67 -5.34
C HIS A 75 -10.98 -27.61 -4.43
N LEU A 76 -9.65 -27.57 -4.53
CA LEU A 76 -8.75 -28.57 -3.92
C LEU A 76 -8.83 -28.63 -2.39
N ILE A 77 -9.33 -27.57 -1.75
CA ILE A 77 -9.41 -27.43 -0.29
C ILE A 77 -10.83 -27.66 0.24
N THR A 78 -11.86 -27.21 -0.48
CA THR A 78 -13.26 -27.24 0.01
C THR A 78 -14.10 -28.36 -0.62
N GLY A 79 -13.62 -28.97 -1.71
CA GLY A 79 -14.35 -29.97 -2.48
C GLY A 79 -15.54 -29.41 -3.28
N GLU A 80 -15.78 -28.10 -3.21
CA GLU A 80 -16.90 -27.45 -3.90
C GLU A 80 -16.70 -27.46 -5.41
N LYS A 81 -17.75 -27.78 -6.16
CA LYS A 81 -17.73 -27.80 -7.62
C LYS A 81 -17.93 -26.38 -8.14
N VAL A 82 -16.88 -25.82 -8.74
CA VAL A 82 -16.93 -24.49 -9.36
C VAL A 82 -17.10 -24.65 -10.86
N ARG A 83 -18.07 -23.89 -11.40
CA ARG A 83 -18.36 -23.86 -12.84
C ARG A 83 -17.32 -22.97 -13.54
N ILE A 84 -16.53 -23.54 -14.43
CA ILE A 84 -15.53 -22.80 -15.22
C ILE A 84 -16.19 -22.28 -16.51
N HIS A 85 -15.82 -21.08 -16.96
CA HIS A 85 -16.16 -20.63 -18.32
C HIS A 85 -15.61 -21.62 -19.36
N GLU A 86 -16.35 -21.87 -20.44
CA GLU A 86 -16.03 -22.89 -21.45
C GLU A 86 -14.84 -22.45 -22.33
N TRP A 87 -13.62 -22.65 -21.80
CA TRP A 87 -12.36 -22.27 -22.46
C TRP A 87 -11.87 -23.30 -23.48
N SER A 88 -12.57 -24.42 -23.68
CA SER A 88 -12.16 -25.43 -24.67
C SER A 88 -12.21 -24.91 -26.12
N GLN A 89 -12.86 -23.77 -26.34
CA GLN A 89 -13.00 -23.11 -27.63
C GLN A 89 -12.28 -21.76 -27.72
N LEU A 90 -11.29 -21.52 -26.85
CA LEU A 90 -10.45 -20.34 -26.93
C LEU A 90 -9.30 -20.57 -27.93
N TYR A 91 -9.20 -19.68 -28.92
CA TYR A 91 -8.16 -19.73 -29.95
C TYR A 91 -7.44 -18.39 -30.08
N PHE A 92 -6.13 -18.45 -30.28
CA PHE A 92 -5.38 -17.36 -30.90
C PHE A 92 -5.38 -17.53 -32.39
N ILE A 93 -5.57 -16.43 -33.10
CA ILE A 93 -5.58 -16.38 -34.55
C ILE A 93 -4.41 -15.52 -34.96
N TYR A 94 -3.42 -16.13 -35.59
CA TYR A 94 -2.22 -15.48 -36.11
C TYR A 94 -2.35 -15.21 -37.60
N PHE A 95 -1.98 -14.01 -38.01
CA PHE A 95 -1.96 -13.58 -39.41
C PHE A 95 -0.52 -13.46 -39.89
N SER A 96 -0.24 -13.89 -41.12
CA SER A 96 1.08 -13.69 -41.71
C SER A 96 1.38 -12.20 -41.94
N ASP A 97 0.35 -11.43 -42.33
CA ASP A 97 0.43 -9.98 -42.51
C ASP A 97 -0.26 -9.22 -41.37
N TYR A 98 0.06 -7.94 -41.25
CA TYR A 98 -0.57 -7.04 -40.28
C TYR A 98 -2.02 -6.73 -40.68
N VAL A 99 -2.96 -6.89 -39.75
CA VAL A 99 -4.40 -6.66 -39.97
C VAL A 99 -4.95 -5.50 -39.15
N PRO A 100 -5.85 -4.67 -39.70
CA PRO A 100 -6.48 -3.58 -38.96
C PRO A 100 -7.40 -4.15 -37.87
N ILE A 101 -7.02 -3.95 -36.63
CA ILE A 101 -7.58 -4.66 -35.48
C ILE A 101 -9.08 -4.38 -35.30
N ASP A 102 -9.49 -3.11 -35.33
CA ASP A 102 -10.86 -2.70 -35.04
C ASP A 102 -11.84 -3.23 -36.09
N LEU A 103 -11.39 -3.25 -37.34
CA LEU A 103 -12.16 -3.78 -38.47
C LEU A 103 -12.33 -5.29 -38.34
N VAL A 104 -11.26 -6.03 -38.06
CA VAL A 104 -11.32 -7.50 -37.93
C VAL A 104 -12.14 -7.90 -36.69
N LEU A 105 -12.01 -7.19 -35.57
CA LEU A 105 -12.80 -7.46 -34.36
C LEU A 105 -14.29 -7.19 -34.58
N ALA A 106 -14.65 -6.10 -35.27
CA ALA A 106 -16.04 -5.81 -35.59
C ALA A 106 -16.66 -6.88 -36.51
N GLU A 107 -15.92 -7.32 -37.53
CA GLU A 107 -16.37 -8.37 -38.45
C GLU A 107 -16.54 -9.72 -37.72
N ILE A 108 -15.53 -10.17 -36.97
CA ILE A 108 -15.55 -11.50 -36.34
C ILE A 108 -16.54 -11.57 -35.17
N LYS A 109 -16.75 -10.47 -34.43
CA LYS A 109 -17.76 -10.39 -33.35
C LYS A 109 -19.19 -10.49 -33.89
N SER A 110 -19.42 -10.18 -35.16
CA SER A 110 -20.75 -10.27 -35.78
C SER A 110 -21.17 -11.71 -36.11
N LEU A 111 -20.25 -12.68 -35.99
CA LEU A 111 -20.51 -14.07 -36.31
C LEU A 111 -21.27 -14.77 -35.17
N PRO A 112 -22.34 -15.52 -35.45
CA PRO A 112 -23.19 -16.12 -34.41
C PRO A 112 -22.48 -17.19 -33.59
N GLU A 113 -21.38 -17.76 -34.09
CA GLU A 113 -20.56 -18.75 -33.39
C GLU A 113 -19.54 -18.14 -32.41
N VAL A 114 -19.32 -16.82 -32.46
CA VAL A 114 -18.33 -16.13 -31.63
C VAL A 114 -19.01 -15.64 -30.34
N GLU A 115 -18.49 -16.08 -29.20
CA GLU A 115 -18.94 -15.62 -27.88
C GLU A 115 -18.33 -14.26 -27.55
N TYR A 116 -17.01 -14.16 -27.71
CA TYR A 116 -16.28 -12.91 -27.62
C TYR A 116 -15.03 -12.97 -28.48
N THR A 117 -14.53 -11.79 -28.79
CA THR A 117 -13.27 -11.59 -29.49
C THR A 117 -12.64 -10.31 -28.99
N HIS A 118 -11.32 -10.31 -28.87
CA HIS A 118 -10.57 -9.12 -28.53
C HIS A 118 -9.22 -9.13 -29.24
N GLY A 119 -8.70 -7.93 -29.47
CA GLY A 119 -7.31 -7.75 -29.86
C GLY A 119 -6.39 -8.07 -28.69
N PRO A 120 -5.08 -8.24 -28.90
CA PRO A 120 -4.15 -8.14 -27.78
C PRO A 120 -4.43 -6.83 -27.03
N VAL A 121 -4.60 -6.95 -25.71
CA VAL A 121 -4.86 -5.81 -24.83
C VAL A 121 -3.60 -4.96 -24.81
N PHE A 122 -3.73 -3.70 -25.23
CA PHE A 122 -2.73 -2.67 -24.98
C PHE A 122 -3.50 -1.40 -24.66
N ALA A 123 -3.24 -0.83 -23.48
CA ALA A 123 -3.61 0.54 -23.20
C ALA A 123 -2.66 1.47 -23.96
N VAL A 124 -3.21 2.56 -24.49
CA VAL A 124 -2.39 3.66 -25.04
C VAL A 124 -1.79 4.35 -23.82
N ALA A 125 -0.47 4.27 -23.65
CA ALA A 125 0.21 5.02 -22.61
C ALA A 125 0.25 6.51 -23.01
N ASP A 126 0.13 7.41 -22.04
CA ASP A 126 0.31 8.85 -22.25
C ASP A 126 1.78 9.29 -22.01
N VAL A 127 2.61 8.39 -21.45
CA VAL A 127 4.03 8.63 -21.19
C VAL A 127 4.85 7.97 -22.30
N GLU A 128 5.02 8.70 -23.40
CA GLU A 128 5.94 8.34 -24.48
C GLU A 128 7.22 9.19 -24.31
N PRO A 129 8.39 8.59 -24.02
CA PRO A 129 9.65 9.30 -24.04
C PRO A 129 9.87 10.03 -25.37
N ASN A 130 10.34 11.29 -25.31
CA ASN A 130 10.58 12.09 -26.50
C ASN A 130 11.96 11.86 -27.16
N ASP A 131 12.68 10.83 -26.72
CA ASP A 131 14.03 10.49 -27.14
C ASP A 131 14.01 9.93 -28.60
N PRO A 132 14.87 10.43 -29.51
CA PRO A 132 14.81 10.09 -30.93
C PRO A 132 14.85 8.60 -31.26
N ASP A 133 15.68 7.81 -30.58
CA ASP A 133 15.79 6.38 -30.87
C ASP A 133 14.58 5.58 -30.35
N TYR A 134 13.90 6.10 -29.31
CA TYR A 134 12.62 5.57 -28.84
C TYR A 134 11.50 5.86 -29.85
N ILE A 135 11.29 7.14 -30.18
CA ILE A 135 10.25 7.59 -31.14
C ILE A 135 10.39 6.87 -32.50
N ASN A 136 11.63 6.67 -32.97
CA ASN A 136 11.89 6.01 -34.25
C ASN A 136 11.77 4.47 -34.18
N ASN A 137 11.24 3.92 -33.08
CA ASN A 137 11.00 2.49 -32.86
C ASN A 137 12.29 1.64 -32.97
N ILE A 138 13.43 2.16 -32.49
CA ILE A 138 14.71 1.45 -32.47
C ILE A 138 14.85 0.64 -31.17
N GLN A 139 14.21 1.09 -30.08
CA GLN A 139 14.28 0.49 -28.74
C GLN A 139 13.13 -0.49 -28.42
N TRP A 140 13.06 -1.60 -29.15
CA TRP A 140 12.03 -2.64 -28.95
C TRP A 140 11.97 -3.21 -27.52
N ASN A 141 13.09 -3.15 -26.79
CA ASN A 141 13.27 -3.77 -25.48
C ASN A 141 12.44 -3.11 -24.37
N LEU A 142 11.97 -1.87 -24.55
CA LEU A 142 11.14 -1.16 -23.58
C LEU A 142 9.66 -1.52 -23.76
N ASP A 143 9.18 -1.58 -25.00
CA ASP A 143 7.81 -1.99 -25.34
C ASP A 143 7.49 -3.39 -24.79
N ILE A 144 8.44 -4.31 -25.00
CA ILE A 144 8.22 -5.74 -24.76
C ILE A 144 8.18 -6.12 -23.27
N VAL A 145 8.70 -5.24 -22.40
CA VAL A 145 8.65 -5.39 -20.93
C VAL A 145 7.57 -4.51 -20.32
N ASN A 146 6.72 -3.90 -21.13
CA ASN A 146 5.65 -2.99 -20.70
C ASN A 146 6.15 -1.77 -19.91
N ALA A 147 7.24 -1.15 -20.38
CA ALA A 147 7.87 -0.01 -19.71
C ALA A 147 6.94 1.22 -19.61
N GLU A 148 6.15 1.52 -20.65
CA GLU A 148 5.29 2.71 -20.64
C GLU A 148 4.23 2.66 -19.54
N HIS A 149 3.53 1.53 -19.38
CA HIS A 149 2.57 1.36 -18.28
C HIS A 149 3.27 1.32 -16.92
N ALA A 150 4.51 0.81 -16.85
CA ALA A 150 5.30 0.86 -15.62
C ALA A 150 5.57 2.32 -15.20
N TRP A 151 5.89 3.21 -16.16
CA TRP A 151 6.09 4.64 -15.89
C TRP A 151 4.82 5.41 -15.57
N ASP A 152 3.66 4.90 -15.97
CA ASP A 152 2.37 5.38 -15.50
C ASP A 152 2.16 5.08 -14.00
N ILE A 153 2.87 4.10 -13.41
CA ILE A 153 2.90 3.90 -11.95
C ILE A 153 4.06 4.68 -11.30
N SER A 154 5.28 4.51 -11.82
CA SER A 154 6.48 5.13 -11.28
C SER A 154 7.56 5.31 -12.33
N LYS A 155 8.10 6.53 -12.43
CA LYS A 155 9.31 6.84 -13.22
C LYS A 155 10.60 6.61 -12.42
N GLY A 156 10.49 5.99 -11.25
CA GLY A 156 11.59 5.83 -10.32
C GLY A 156 11.92 7.11 -9.56
N SER A 157 12.88 7.00 -8.64
CA SER A 157 13.31 8.09 -7.76
C SER A 157 14.80 8.33 -7.89
N SER A 158 15.19 9.60 -7.92
CA SER A 158 16.60 10.01 -7.88
C SER A 158 17.27 9.70 -6.54
N ASN A 159 16.53 9.25 -5.53
CA ASN A 159 17.11 8.75 -4.28
C ASN A 159 17.49 7.27 -4.35
N ILE A 160 17.15 6.56 -5.43
CA ILE A 160 17.60 5.19 -5.69
C ILE A 160 18.89 5.22 -6.50
N PHE A 161 19.85 4.42 -6.05
CA PHE A 161 21.19 4.36 -6.61
C PHE A 161 21.53 2.95 -7.08
N VAL A 162 21.98 2.84 -8.32
CA VAL A 162 22.53 1.61 -8.92
C VAL A 162 24.04 1.73 -9.03
N GLY A 163 24.76 0.86 -8.31
CA GLY A 163 26.20 0.69 -8.46
C GLY A 163 26.50 -0.13 -9.72
N ILE A 164 27.17 0.47 -10.70
CA ILE A 164 27.62 -0.24 -11.91
C ILE A 164 29.02 -0.76 -11.63
N VAL A 165 29.14 -2.06 -11.41
CA VAL A 165 30.43 -2.71 -11.16
C VAL A 165 30.91 -3.33 -12.47
N GLU A 166 31.99 -2.81 -13.03
CA GLU A 166 32.55 -3.25 -14.31
C GLU A 166 34.07 -3.36 -14.24
N GLY A 167 34.67 -4.17 -15.12
CA GLY A 167 36.11 -4.40 -15.15
C GLY A 167 36.55 -5.07 -16.44
N TYR A 168 37.84 -4.92 -16.80
CA TYR A 168 38.38 -5.50 -18.04
C TYR A 168 39.69 -6.25 -17.81
N SER A 169 39.88 -7.37 -18.53
CA SER A 169 40.99 -8.32 -18.38
C SER A 169 42.38 -7.75 -18.68
N ASN A 170 42.46 -6.59 -19.32
CA ASN A 170 43.71 -5.93 -19.69
C ASN A 170 44.17 -4.85 -18.69
N GLY A 171 43.51 -4.74 -17.53
CA GLY A 171 43.86 -3.76 -16.49
C GLY A 171 43.40 -2.33 -16.79
N THR A 172 42.51 -2.13 -17.77
CA THR A 172 41.90 -0.81 -18.04
C THR A 172 40.67 -0.59 -17.13
N SER A 173 40.47 0.65 -16.70
CA SER A 173 39.37 1.06 -15.80
C SER A 173 37.99 0.83 -16.45
N GLY A 174 37.09 0.05 -15.85
CA GLY A 174 35.71 -0.17 -16.29
C GLY A 174 34.74 0.88 -15.77
N ILE A 175 34.86 2.13 -16.24
CA ILE A 175 33.95 3.23 -15.83
C ILE A 175 33.16 3.71 -17.06
N PRO A 176 31.87 4.07 -16.94
CA PRO A 176 31.09 4.68 -18.03
C PRO A 176 31.65 6.05 -18.46
N GLN A 177 31.40 6.45 -19.71
CA GLN A 177 31.66 7.81 -20.17
C GLN A 177 30.72 8.82 -19.48
N GLN A 178 31.10 9.35 -18.32
CA GLN A 178 30.22 10.21 -17.51
C GLN A 178 29.76 11.52 -18.18
N ASN A 179 30.49 12.00 -19.20
CA ASN A 179 30.17 13.21 -19.96
C ASN A 179 29.40 12.93 -21.27
N HIS A 180 28.83 11.74 -21.43
CA HIS A 180 27.90 11.45 -22.51
C HIS A 180 26.67 12.38 -22.39
N PRO A 181 26.12 12.92 -23.50
CA PRO A 181 24.95 13.80 -23.46
C PRO A 181 23.77 13.17 -22.71
N ASP A 182 23.53 11.88 -22.96
CA ASP A 182 22.49 11.08 -22.30
C ASP A 182 22.72 10.75 -20.81
N PHE A 183 23.84 11.19 -20.22
CA PHE A 183 24.10 11.09 -18.77
C PHE A 183 24.22 12.46 -18.10
N TRP A 184 24.14 13.53 -18.87
CA TRP A 184 24.29 14.91 -18.42
C TRP A 184 23.29 15.82 -19.13
N THR A 185 22.17 16.11 -18.48
CA THR A 185 21.14 16.97 -19.07
C THR A 185 21.34 18.44 -18.66
N GLY A 186 21.24 19.37 -19.62
CA GLY A 186 21.39 20.82 -19.38
C GLY A 186 22.78 21.39 -19.66
N SER A 187 22.86 22.73 -19.79
CA SER A 187 24.10 23.44 -20.16
C SER A 187 24.85 24.01 -18.96
N GLY A 188 26.19 24.04 -19.03
CA GLY A 188 27.06 24.66 -18.02
C GLY A 188 27.13 23.92 -16.68
N THR A 189 27.41 24.64 -15.59
CA THR A 189 27.48 24.11 -14.21
C THR A 189 26.12 23.84 -13.57
N SER A 190 25.03 24.03 -14.31
CA SER A 190 23.63 23.81 -13.90
C SER A 190 23.02 22.53 -14.49
N GLY A 191 23.83 21.68 -15.12
CA GLY A 191 23.37 20.40 -15.64
C GLY A 191 23.11 19.35 -14.55
N ASN A 192 22.15 18.46 -14.78
CA ASN A 192 21.83 17.34 -13.91
C ASN A 192 22.56 16.09 -14.41
N SER A 193 23.48 15.57 -13.58
CA SER A 193 24.14 14.30 -13.86
C SER A 193 23.28 13.12 -13.42
N LYS A 194 23.23 12.08 -14.25
CA LYS A 194 22.75 10.75 -13.87
C LYS A 194 23.68 10.05 -12.89
N PHE A 195 24.94 10.47 -12.81
CA PHE A 195 25.90 9.94 -11.86
C PHE A 195 25.87 10.72 -10.54
N ALA A 196 25.62 10.00 -9.44
CA ALA A 196 25.68 10.59 -8.11
C ALA A 196 27.13 10.80 -7.65
N SER A 197 27.35 11.76 -6.74
CA SER A 197 28.65 11.93 -6.08
C SER A 197 29.05 10.68 -5.30
N GLY A 198 30.34 10.31 -5.35
CA GLY A 198 30.92 9.17 -4.63
C GLY A 198 31.52 8.09 -5.53
N GLY A 199 31.20 8.06 -6.82
CA GLY A 199 31.77 7.08 -7.76
C GLY A 199 33.25 7.30 -8.12
N HIS A 200 33.92 6.24 -8.57
CA HIS A 200 35.31 6.31 -8.99
C HIS A 200 35.49 6.97 -10.35
N SER A 201 36.58 7.73 -10.50
CA SER A 201 37.02 8.31 -11.78
C SER A 201 37.97 7.35 -12.50
N GLY A 202 37.80 7.16 -13.79
CA GLY A 202 38.64 6.28 -14.59
C GLY A 202 38.53 6.55 -16.09
N TYR A 203 39.21 5.73 -16.89
CA TYR A 203 39.03 5.77 -18.35
C TYR A 203 37.65 5.23 -18.72
N ALA A 204 36.97 5.94 -19.63
CA ALA A 204 35.70 5.47 -20.16
C ALA A 204 35.93 4.19 -20.98
N VAL A 205 35.20 3.13 -20.66
CA VAL A 205 35.16 1.89 -21.44
C VAL A 205 33.81 1.75 -22.10
N LEU A 206 33.83 1.21 -23.32
CA LEU A 206 32.66 1.04 -24.17
C LEU A 206 31.55 0.26 -23.47
N HIS A 207 31.86 -0.94 -22.97
CA HIS A 207 30.89 -1.81 -22.30
C HIS A 207 30.23 -1.16 -21.07
N ALA A 208 31.02 -0.55 -20.17
CA ALA A 208 30.47 0.14 -19.00
C ALA A 208 29.56 1.32 -19.39
N THR A 209 29.89 2.01 -20.49
CA THR A 209 29.05 3.09 -21.04
C THR A 209 27.73 2.52 -21.56
N GLU A 210 27.77 1.43 -22.31
CA GLU A 210 26.58 0.75 -22.83
C GLU A 210 25.66 0.21 -21.72
N VAL A 211 26.23 -0.39 -20.67
CA VAL A 211 25.49 -0.88 -19.49
C VAL A 211 24.80 0.28 -18.77
N ALA A 212 25.51 1.39 -18.55
CA ALA A 212 24.94 2.59 -17.94
C ALA A 212 23.78 3.18 -18.75
N GLY A 213 23.85 3.12 -20.08
CA GLY A 213 22.76 3.55 -20.98
C GLY A 213 21.47 2.79 -20.71
N VAL A 214 21.56 1.46 -20.57
CA VAL A 214 20.39 0.63 -20.29
C VAL A 214 19.85 0.88 -18.87
N VAL A 215 20.72 1.07 -17.86
CA VAL A 215 20.29 1.30 -16.47
C VAL A 215 19.54 2.63 -16.30
N GLY A 216 20.04 3.73 -16.87
CA GLY A 216 19.54 5.05 -16.50
C GLY A 216 19.94 6.21 -17.42
N ALA A 217 19.90 6.00 -18.74
CA ALA A 217 19.93 7.11 -19.71
C ALA A 217 18.89 8.20 -19.39
N ALA A 218 19.11 9.40 -19.93
CA ALA A 218 18.29 10.58 -19.69
C ALA A 218 16.99 10.55 -20.47
N THR A 219 16.03 9.79 -19.96
CA THR A 219 14.71 9.67 -20.59
C THR A 219 13.95 11.01 -20.64
N ASN A 220 13.37 11.29 -21.81
CA ASN A 220 12.54 12.44 -22.15
C ASN A 220 13.29 13.77 -22.13
N ASP A 221 14.53 13.78 -22.63
CA ASP A 221 15.35 14.99 -22.77
C ASP A 221 15.48 15.49 -24.23
N GLY A 222 14.97 14.72 -25.19
CA GLY A 222 14.94 15.03 -26.62
C GLY A 222 16.22 14.65 -27.37
N ASP A 223 17.11 13.88 -26.75
CA ASP A 223 18.33 13.34 -27.35
C ASP A 223 18.41 11.82 -27.15
N GLY A 224 19.19 11.14 -27.99
CA GLY A 224 19.52 9.73 -27.75
C GLY A 224 18.39 8.73 -27.52
N ILE A 225 18.52 8.02 -26.39
CA ILE A 225 17.74 6.83 -26.02
C ILE A 225 16.95 7.06 -24.73
N ALA A 226 15.86 6.32 -24.57
CA ALA A 226 15.16 6.19 -23.29
C ALA A 226 15.74 5.04 -22.43
N SER A 227 15.57 5.12 -21.11
CA SER A 227 15.82 4.01 -20.18
C SER A 227 14.63 3.74 -19.27
N LEU A 228 14.43 2.46 -18.93
CA LEU A 228 13.48 2.01 -17.91
C LEU A 228 13.71 2.72 -16.58
N GLY A 229 14.98 2.98 -16.21
CA GLY A 229 15.38 3.66 -14.98
C GLY A 229 15.31 5.19 -15.09
N TRP A 230 14.18 5.71 -15.57
CA TRP A 230 13.94 7.10 -15.95
C TRP A 230 14.53 8.13 -14.97
N ASN A 231 14.25 8.03 -13.67
CA ASN A 231 14.80 8.94 -12.65
C ASN A 231 15.90 8.31 -11.77
N ILE A 232 16.30 7.08 -12.04
CA ILE A 232 17.29 6.34 -11.24
C ILE A 232 18.67 6.97 -11.43
N ARG A 233 19.45 7.05 -10.35
CA ARG A 233 20.85 7.51 -10.40
C ARG A 233 21.83 6.35 -10.33
N MET A 234 23.01 6.56 -10.90
CA MET A 234 24.06 5.55 -11.03
C MET A 234 25.33 5.96 -10.30
N ARG A 235 26.14 4.98 -9.89
CA ARG A 235 27.50 5.18 -9.37
C ARG A 235 28.44 4.15 -9.98
N PRO A 236 29.55 4.56 -10.61
CA PRO A 236 30.45 3.60 -11.25
C PRO A 236 31.54 3.08 -10.31
N TYR A 237 31.80 1.78 -10.42
CA TYR A 237 32.80 1.03 -9.67
C TYR A 237 33.62 0.17 -10.63
N HIS A 238 34.93 0.13 -10.40
CA HIS A 238 35.89 -0.55 -11.27
C HIS A 238 36.64 -1.64 -10.49
N PHE A 239 36.90 -2.77 -11.15
CA PHE A 239 37.85 -3.79 -10.70
C PHE A 239 38.85 -4.18 -11.81
N SER A 240 40.10 -4.46 -11.42
CA SER A 240 41.19 -4.77 -12.37
C SER A 240 41.43 -6.27 -12.57
N ASN A 241 40.97 -7.09 -11.62
CA ASN A 241 41.07 -8.55 -11.61
C ASN A 241 40.04 -9.14 -10.63
N ASN A 242 39.87 -10.47 -10.63
CA ASN A 242 38.89 -11.15 -9.75
C ASN A 242 39.09 -10.84 -8.26
N SER A 243 40.33 -10.78 -7.78
CA SER A 243 40.63 -10.48 -6.38
C SER A 243 40.20 -9.07 -5.95
N SER A 244 39.95 -8.17 -6.90
CA SER A 244 39.45 -6.80 -6.64
C SER A 244 37.95 -6.62 -6.87
N VAL A 245 37.22 -7.66 -7.27
CA VAL A 245 35.75 -7.60 -7.47
C VAL A 245 35.04 -7.41 -6.14
N ALA A 246 35.45 -8.18 -5.12
CA ALA A 246 34.92 -8.04 -3.76
C ALA A 246 35.10 -6.62 -3.21
N ASP A 247 36.26 -5.99 -3.44
CA ASP A 247 36.51 -4.61 -3.04
C ASP A 247 35.56 -3.62 -3.71
N ALA A 248 35.29 -3.79 -5.01
CA ALA A 248 34.36 -2.94 -5.75
C ALA A 248 32.92 -3.08 -5.25
N ILE A 249 32.48 -4.31 -4.95
CA ILE A 249 31.16 -4.59 -4.36
C ILE A 249 31.06 -3.96 -2.97
N ASN A 250 32.04 -4.22 -2.09
CA ASN A 250 32.05 -3.69 -0.72
C ASN A 250 32.03 -2.16 -0.71
N LEU A 251 32.73 -1.51 -1.65
CA LEU A 251 32.69 -0.06 -1.80
C LEU A 251 31.32 0.43 -2.27
N ALA A 252 30.70 -0.26 -3.23
CA ALA A 252 29.35 0.06 -3.66
C ALA A 252 28.33 -0.07 -2.51
N VAL A 253 28.49 -1.06 -1.63
CA VAL A 253 27.68 -1.19 -0.41
C VAL A 253 27.94 0.00 0.54
N GLN A 254 29.21 0.33 0.81
CA GLN A 254 29.60 1.44 1.70
C GLN A 254 29.09 2.81 1.25
N ASP A 255 28.97 3.04 -0.05
CA ASP A 255 28.43 4.28 -0.61
C ASP A 255 26.89 4.38 -0.51
N GLY A 256 26.23 3.34 -0.01
CA GLY A 256 24.78 3.28 0.15
C GLY A 256 24.06 3.11 -1.19
N ASN A 257 24.59 2.27 -2.09
CA ASN A 257 23.82 1.85 -3.26
C ASN A 257 22.68 0.91 -2.83
N HIS A 258 21.57 0.96 -3.57
CA HIS A 258 20.40 0.11 -3.30
C HIS A 258 20.42 -1.15 -4.17
N ILE A 259 21.06 -1.04 -5.34
CA ILE A 259 21.25 -2.12 -6.31
C ILE A 259 22.72 -2.12 -6.74
N ILE A 260 23.28 -3.30 -6.96
CA ILE A 260 24.56 -3.51 -7.63
C ILE A 260 24.30 -4.29 -8.92
N ASN A 261 24.68 -3.70 -10.04
CA ASN A 261 24.63 -4.32 -11.35
C ASN A 261 25.98 -4.99 -11.67
N CYS A 262 25.92 -6.28 -11.99
CA CYS A 262 27.04 -7.11 -12.40
C CYS A 262 26.80 -7.66 -13.82
N SER A 263 27.17 -6.87 -14.83
CA SER A 263 27.05 -7.23 -16.25
C SER A 263 28.29 -7.92 -16.85
N PHE A 264 29.16 -8.45 -15.98
CA PHE A 264 30.40 -9.11 -16.36
C PHE A 264 30.39 -10.59 -15.96
N MET A 265 31.33 -11.35 -16.53
CA MET A 265 31.72 -12.68 -16.05
C MET A 265 33.08 -12.58 -15.36
N LEU A 266 33.33 -13.39 -14.32
CA LEU A 266 34.64 -13.41 -13.67
C LEU A 266 35.77 -13.81 -14.65
N LEU A 267 36.91 -13.14 -14.56
CA LEU A 267 38.04 -13.32 -15.47
C LEU A 267 38.70 -14.69 -15.28
N GLY A 268 39.04 -15.40 -16.35
CA GLY A 268 39.74 -16.68 -16.24
C GLY A 268 38.86 -17.90 -15.97
N THR A 269 37.53 -17.78 -16.10
CA THR A 269 36.64 -18.95 -16.19
C THR A 269 36.79 -19.73 -17.50
N ASP A 270 37.63 -19.25 -18.43
CA ASP A 270 37.75 -19.78 -19.80
C ASP A 270 39.20 -19.81 -20.38
N ILE A 271 40.25 -19.76 -19.55
CA ILE A 271 41.64 -19.87 -20.04
C ILE A 271 42.23 -21.24 -19.67
N ILE A 272 42.20 -22.15 -20.64
CA ILE A 272 43.13 -23.30 -20.64
C ILE A 272 44.47 -22.75 -21.17
N ASP A 273 45.45 -22.55 -20.29
CA ASP A 273 46.85 -22.46 -20.74
C ASP A 273 47.31 -23.88 -21.10
N LEU A 274 47.10 -24.27 -22.36
CA LEU A 274 47.73 -25.47 -22.90
C LEU A 274 49.22 -25.14 -23.12
N THR A 275 50.03 -25.25 -22.08
CA THR A 275 51.49 -25.30 -22.27
C THR A 275 51.85 -26.67 -22.84
N TRP A 276 52.27 -26.69 -24.11
CA TRP A 276 52.64 -27.92 -24.82
C TRP A 276 54.04 -28.36 -24.41
N GLU A 277 54.14 -29.11 -23.31
CA GLU A 277 55.26 -30.03 -23.09
C GLU A 277 54.74 -31.44 -22.77
N CYS A 278 55.37 -32.39 -23.43
CA CYS A 278 54.96 -33.77 -23.60
C CYS A 278 54.77 -34.50 -22.26
N GLY A 279 53.62 -35.14 -22.06
CA GLY A 279 53.50 -36.30 -21.17
C GLY A 279 52.70 -36.13 -19.88
N ASP A 280 52.19 -34.94 -19.56
CA ASP A 280 51.34 -34.75 -18.37
C ASP A 280 50.34 -33.60 -18.63
N CYS A 281 49.16 -33.91 -19.17
CA CYS A 281 48.06 -32.94 -19.26
C CYS A 281 47.58 -32.63 -17.84
N ARG A 282 48.15 -31.59 -17.20
CA ARG A 282 47.63 -31.08 -15.93
C ARG A 282 46.63 -29.96 -16.20
N ILE A 283 45.42 -30.16 -15.69
CA ILE A 283 44.41 -29.10 -15.59
C ILE A 283 44.92 -28.09 -14.56
N TYR A 284 45.22 -26.86 -15.00
CA TYR A 284 45.36 -25.74 -14.06
C TYR A 284 43.97 -25.35 -13.58
N GLU A 285 43.83 -25.21 -12.26
CA GLU A 285 42.56 -25.07 -11.54
C GLU A 285 41.68 -23.94 -12.10
N ILE A 286 40.50 -24.36 -12.57
CA ILE A 286 39.24 -23.61 -12.54
C ILE A 286 39.12 -23.02 -11.13
N LEU A 287 38.71 -21.75 -10.97
CA LEU A 287 38.36 -21.17 -9.66
C LEU A 287 37.47 -22.16 -8.90
N ASN A 288 38.09 -22.96 -8.02
CA ASN A 288 37.35 -23.84 -7.13
C ASN A 288 36.60 -22.90 -6.19
N GLU A 289 35.47 -23.35 -5.68
CA GLU A 289 34.78 -22.71 -4.53
C GLU A 289 35.69 -22.59 -3.28
N ASN A 290 36.92 -23.14 -3.35
CA ASN A 290 38.02 -23.05 -2.39
C ASN A 290 39.08 -21.97 -2.71
N ASP A 291 38.95 -21.19 -3.80
CA ASP A 291 39.82 -20.04 -4.06
C ASP A 291 39.39 -18.87 -3.17
N SER A 292 40.35 -18.30 -2.43
CA SER A 292 40.15 -17.11 -1.60
C SER A 292 39.41 -15.98 -2.32
N ALA A 293 39.68 -15.74 -3.61
CA ALA A 293 39.02 -14.65 -4.34
C ALA A 293 37.53 -14.93 -4.63
N ALA A 294 37.17 -16.19 -4.92
CA ALA A 294 35.78 -16.57 -5.14
C ALA A 294 34.99 -16.56 -3.82
N GLN A 295 35.66 -16.89 -2.71
CA GLN A 295 35.09 -16.77 -1.37
C GLN A 295 34.90 -15.32 -0.96
N ASP A 296 35.89 -14.44 -1.19
CA ASP A 296 35.79 -13.01 -0.89
C ASP A 296 34.64 -12.33 -1.67
N ILE A 297 34.41 -12.74 -2.92
CA ILE A 297 33.28 -12.24 -3.73
C ILE A 297 31.94 -12.73 -3.18
N ASN A 298 31.85 -14.02 -2.80
CA ASN A 298 30.64 -14.56 -2.19
C ASN A 298 30.32 -13.85 -0.87
N ASP A 299 31.33 -13.63 -0.02
CA ASP A 299 31.20 -12.93 1.26
C ASP A 299 30.76 -11.47 1.02
N ALA A 300 31.27 -10.80 -0.02
CA ALA A 300 30.83 -9.45 -0.39
C ALA A 300 29.36 -9.41 -0.87
N PHE A 301 28.88 -10.43 -1.56
CA PHE A 301 27.46 -10.53 -1.92
C PHE A 301 26.57 -10.87 -0.71
N GLU A 302 27.05 -11.68 0.24
CA GLU A 302 26.34 -11.91 1.51
C GLU A 302 26.26 -10.64 2.36
N ASP A 303 27.33 -9.83 2.39
CA ASP A 303 27.32 -8.53 3.06
C ASP A 303 26.36 -7.54 2.38
N ALA A 304 26.34 -7.49 1.05
CA ALA A 304 25.38 -6.71 0.29
C ALA A 304 23.93 -7.09 0.64
N ASP A 305 23.59 -8.38 0.62
CA ASP A 305 22.25 -8.88 0.98
C ASP A 305 21.89 -8.55 2.43
N THR A 306 22.84 -8.72 3.37
CA THR A 306 22.66 -8.40 4.80
C THR A 306 22.39 -6.90 5.02
N GLN A 307 22.91 -6.04 4.16
CA GLN A 307 22.68 -4.59 4.19
C GLN A 307 21.47 -4.15 3.34
N GLY A 308 20.74 -5.10 2.73
CA GLY A 308 19.56 -4.83 1.91
C GLY A 308 19.88 -4.31 0.51
N VAL A 309 21.11 -4.49 0.04
CA VAL A 309 21.58 -4.14 -1.30
C VAL A 309 21.36 -5.31 -2.25
N ILE A 310 20.64 -5.05 -3.34
CA ILE A 310 20.22 -6.09 -4.28
C ILE A 310 21.27 -6.29 -5.36
N VAL A 311 21.77 -7.51 -5.53
CA VAL A 311 22.75 -7.83 -6.57
C VAL A 311 22.06 -8.47 -7.77
N VAL A 312 22.24 -7.87 -8.95
CA VAL A 312 21.67 -8.34 -10.22
C VAL A 312 22.79 -8.73 -11.17
N ALA A 313 22.77 -9.96 -11.67
CA ALA A 313 23.89 -10.55 -12.41
C ALA A 313 23.48 -11.23 -13.73
N SER A 314 24.29 -11.04 -14.78
CA SER A 314 24.10 -11.68 -16.08
C SER A 314 24.55 -13.15 -16.09
N ALA A 315 23.76 -14.05 -16.69
CA ALA A 315 24.05 -15.49 -16.73
C ALA A 315 25.22 -15.91 -17.63
N GLY A 316 25.70 -15.05 -18.53
CA GLY A 316 26.79 -15.35 -19.46
C GLY A 316 26.31 -15.75 -20.87
N ASN A 317 27.22 -15.64 -21.85
CA ASN A 317 26.87 -15.67 -23.28
C ASN A 317 27.30 -16.95 -24.02
N THR A 318 27.88 -17.92 -23.33
CA THR A 318 28.39 -19.19 -23.88
C THR A 318 27.45 -20.31 -23.44
N GLY A 319 26.78 -20.99 -24.39
CA GLY A 319 25.97 -22.17 -24.06
C GLY A 319 26.81 -23.24 -23.33
N TRP A 320 26.18 -24.01 -22.43
CA TRP A 320 26.82 -24.88 -21.40
C TRP A 320 27.84 -25.94 -21.88
N ASN A 321 28.07 -26.10 -23.19
CA ASN A 321 28.97 -27.11 -23.75
C ASN A 321 29.91 -26.54 -24.82
N ARG A 322 31.16 -26.22 -24.44
CA ARG A 322 32.25 -26.16 -25.43
C ARG A 322 32.83 -27.56 -25.58
N ILE A 323 32.44 -28.27 -26.65
CA ILE A 323 33.23 -29.43 -27.11
C ILE A 323 34.54 -28.86 -27.65
N VAL A 324 35.63 -28.99 -26.88
CA VAL A 324 36.96 -28.70 -27.42
C VAL A 324 37.27 -29.83 -28.41
N GLY A 325 37.19 -29.53 -29.71
CA GLY A 325 37.53 -30.49 -30.75
C GLY A 325 38.95 -30.98 -30.56
N ASN A 326 39.13 -32.31 -30.66
CA ASN A 326 40.43 -32.98 -30.60
C ASN A 326 41.45 -32.22 -31.49
N PRO A 327 42.56 -31.66 -30.94
CA PRO A 327 43.57 -31.04 -31.78
C PRO A 327 44.10 -32.09 -32.76
N ALA A 328 44.16 -31.75 -34.04
CA ALA A 328 44.57 -32.68 -35.09
C ALA A 328 45.97 -33.26 -34.78
N GLY A 329 46.02 -34.48 -34.23
CA GLY A 329 47.27 -35.17 -33.92
C GLY A 329 47.29 -36.06 -32.68
N CYS A 330 46.38 -35.93 -31.70
CA CYS A 330 46.34 -36.85 -30.55
C CYS A 330 45.27 -37.95 -30.76
N GLY A 331 45.75 -39.16 -31.03
CA GLY A 331 44.92 -40.34 -31.31
C GLY A 331 44.17 -40.92 -30.09
N GLU A 332 44.31 -40.35 -28.89
CA GLU A 332 43.75 -40.93 -27.65
C GLU A 332 43.13 -39.92 -26.66
N CYS A 333 42.98 -38.64 -27.01
CA CYS A 333 42.30 -37.68 -26.11
C CYS A 333 40.78 -37.73 -26.33
N ALA A 334 40.03 -38.19 -25.32
CA ALA A 334 38.57 -38.14 -25.31
C ALA A 334 38.06 -36.68 -25.34
N ASN A 335 36.90 -36.46 -25.96
CA ASN A 335 36.19 -35.17 -25.89
C ASN A 335 35.99 -34.78 -24.41
N PHE A 336 36.53 -33.63 -23.99
CA PHE A 336 36.32 -33.11 -22.63
C PHE A 336 35.12 -32.16 -22.63
N ILE A 337 34.17 -32.39 -21.71
CA ILE A 337 33.10 -31.45 -21.37
C ILE A 337 33.62 -30.66 -20.16
N LEU A 338 33.85 -29.36 -20.32
CA LEU A 338 34.22 -28.48 -19.21
C LEU A 338 32.97 -27.78 -18.68
N PRO A 339 32.70 -27.81 -17.36
CA PRO A 339 31.65 -26.99 -16.78
C PRO A 339 32.05 -25.51 -16.88
N HIS A 340 31.22 -24.71 -17.55
CA HIS A 340 31.42 -23.26 -17.65
C HIS A 340 31.05 -22.61 -16.31
N ASN A 341 31.96 -21.85 -15.70
CA ASN A 341 31.67 -21.19 -14.42
C ASN A 341 30.99 -19.82 -14.70
N GLN A 342 29.66 -19.76 -14.61
CA GLN A 342 28.81 -18.58 -14.90
C GLN A 342 28.72 -17.59 -13.72
N LEU A 343 29.84 -17.38 -13.01
CA LEU A 343 29.90 -16.44 -11.89
C LEU A 343 29.98 -14.99 -12.40
N PRO A 344 29.32 -14.02 -11.73
CA PRO A 344 28.71 -14.14 -10.40
C PRO A 344 27.25 -14.64 -10.34
N ALA A 345 26.56 -14.83 -11.46
CA ALA A 345 25.12 -15.14 -11.47
C ALA A 345 24.72 -16.45 -10.78
N LYS A 346 25.65 -17.39 -10.56
CA LYS A 346 25.37 -18.64 -9.85
C LYS A 346 25.35 -18.48 -8.31
N TYR A 347 25.80 -17.36 -7.74
CA TYR A 347 25.78 -17.19 -6.29
C TYR A 347 24.35 -17.05 -5.75
N ASP A 348 24.06 -17.70 -4.62
CA ASP A 348 22.72 -17.76 -4.00
C ASP A 348 22.13 -16.38 -3.64
N ASN A 349 22.99 -15.36 -3.49
CA ASN A 349 22.61 -13.99 -3.12
C ASN A 349 22.45 -13.06 -4.33
N THR A 350 22.36 -13.60 -5.54
CA THR A 350 22.23 -12.81 -6.79
C THR A 350 20.93 -13.13 -7.52
N ILE A 351 20.37 -12.11 -8.17
CA ILE A 351 19.28 -12.28 -9.13
C ILE A 351 19.91 -12.53 -10.51
N ALA A 352 19.80 -13.76 -10.99
CA ALA A 352 20.45 -14.25 -12.20
C ALA A 352 19.56 -14.14 -13.43
N LEU A 353 20.14 -13.65 -14.53
CA LEU A 353 19.35 -13.24 -15.70
C LEU A 353 19.80 -13.88 -17.01
N ALA A 354 18.85 -14.56 -17.65
CA ALA A 354 18.96 -14.97 -19.04
C ALA A 354 18.56 -13.83 -19.99
N ALA A 355 18.96 -13.97 -21.27
CA ALA A 355 18.61 -13.00 -22.30
C ALA A 355 17.49 -13.52 -23.20
N THR A 356 16.66 -12.61 -23.71
CA THR A 356 15.71 -12.88 -24.79
C THR A 356 15.98 -12.04 -26.03
N THR A 357 15.54 -12.56 -27.18
CA THR A 357 15.46 -11.83 -28.44
C THR A 357 14.15 -11.05 -28.57
N GLU A 358 14.04 -10.23 -29.62
CA GLU A 358 12.80 -9.52 -30.00
C GLU A 358 11.61 -10.45 -30.30
N ASN A 359 11.88 -11.74 -30.53
CA ASN A 359 10.87 -12.74 -30.84
C ASN A 359 10.56 -13.66 -29.66
N ASP A 360 10.97 -13.31 -28.44
CA ASP A 360 10.82 -14.14 -27.24
C ASP A 360 11.54 -15.49 -27.31
N GLU A 361 12.69 -15.52 -27.98
CA GLU A 361 13.57 -16.68 -27.98
C GLU A 361 14.66 -16.52 -26.91
N SER A 362 15.01 -17.61 -26.23
CA SER A 362 16.08 -17.62 -25.24
C SER A 362 17.45 -17.42 -25.89
N TYR A 363 18.34 -16.71 -25.19
CA TYR A 363 19.74 -16.57 -25.56
C TYR A 363 20.66 -16.85 -24.36
N PRO A 364 21.62 -17.78 -24.50
CA PRO A 364 21.81 -18.67 -25.66
C PRO A 364 20.62 -19.65 -25.82
N PRO A 365 20.37 -20.18 -27.03
CA PRO A 365 19.23 -21.07 -27.31
C PRO A 365 19.27 -22.41 -26.55
N TYR A 366 20.40 -22.69 -25.89
CA TYR A 366 20.59 -23.81 -24.98
C TYR A 366 21.30 -23.28 -23.73
N ASN A 367 20.50 -22.87 -22.75
CA ASN A 367 20.95 -22.51 -21.42
C ASN A 367 20.37 -23.56 -20.46
N ASP A 368 21.21 -24.18 -19.62
CA ASP A 368 20.79 -25.24 -18.69
C ASP A 368 21.10 -24.82 -17.24
N GLY A 369 20.72 -23.59 -16.90
CA GLY A 369 20.99 -22.99 -15.60
C GLY A 369 19.81 -23.09 -14.66
N TYR A 370 19.85 -24.02 -13.70
CA TYR A 370 18.88 -24.06 -12.59
C TYR A 370 18.90 -22.82 -11.69
N PHE A 371 19.94 -21.99 -11.82
CA PHE A 371 20.14 -20.77 -11.04
C PHE A 371 19.49 -19.53 -11.68
N ILE A 372 18.94 -19.62 -12.90
CA ILE A 372 18.30 -18.48 -13.57
C ILE A 372 16.97 -18.16 -12.90
N ASN A 373 16.78 -16.93 -12.41
CA ASN A 373 15.50 -16.51 -11.83
C ASN A 373 14.48 -16.18 -12.92
N VAL A 374 14.86 -15.28 -13.83
CA VAL A 374 14.02 -14.74 -14.91
C VAL A 374 14.86 -14.36 -16.14
N ALA A 375 14.20 -14.04 -17.24
CA ALA A 375 14.83 -13.53 -18.46
C ALA A 375 14.42 -12.09 -18.76
N ALA A 376 15.24 -11.38 -19.51
CA ALA A 376 14.94 -10.03 -19.99
C ALA A 376 15.56 -9.78 -21.38
N PRO A 377 15.05 -8.83 -22.17
CA PRO A 377 15.67 -8.42 -23.43
C PRO A 377 17.18 -8.21 -23.32
N GLY A 378 17.94 -8.93 -24.13
CA GLY A 378 19.40 -8.86 -24.13
C GLY A 378 20.03 -8.86 -25.52
N ILE A 379 19.25 -9.02 -26.59
CA ILE A 379 19.78 -9.16 -27.96
C ILE A 379 19.31 -8.02 -28.85
N ASN A 380 20.21 -7.42 -29.61
CA ASN A 380 19.96 -6.21 -30.40
C ASN A 380 19.41 -5.05 -29.54
N ILE A 381 20.06 -4.77 -28.42
CA ILE A 381 19.70 -3.70 -27.49
C ILE A 381 20.38 -2.40 -27.91
N ARG A 382 19.57 -1.40 -28.22
CA ARG A 382 20.04 -0.05 -28.55
C ARG A 382 20.42 0.68 -27.26
N THR A 383 21.67 1.16 -27.18
CA THR A 383 22.22 1.81 -26.00
C THR A 383 23.29 2.86 -26.33
N THR A 384 23.80 3.58 -25.33
CA THR A 384 24.88 4.57 -25.44
C THR A 384 26.22 3.93 -25.80
N GLY A 385 27.09 4.67 -26.45
CA GLY A 385 28.46 4.28 -26.78
C GLY A 385 29.46 5.40 -26.49
N THR A 386 30.74 5.13 -26.70
CA THR A 386 31.79 6.13 -26.41
C THR A 386 31.87 7.23 -27.47
N SER A 387 32.44 8.38 -27.12
CA SER A 387 32.51 9.56 -27.99
C SER A 387 31.13 10.14 -28.33
N SER A 388 30.19 10.05 -27.37
CA SER A 388 28.83 10.57 -27.50
C SER A 388 28.04 9.92 -28.65
N SER A 389 28.26 8.62 -28.87
CA SER A 389 27.60 7.85 -29.93
C SER A 389 26.54 6.92 -29.35
N TYR A 390 25.78 6.26 -30.24
CA TYR A 390 24.79 5.25 -29.88
C TYR A 390 24.97 4.01 -30.74
N GLN A 391 24.81 2.82 -30.18
CA GLN A 391 25.07 1.54 -30.85
C GLN A 391 24.12 0.43 -30.39
N THR A 392 24.16 -0.72 -31.08
CA THR A 392 23.27 -1.84 -30.83
C THR A 392 24.09 -3.07 -30.50
N GLU A 393 23.88 -3.62 -29.32
CA GLU A 393 24.71 -4.69 -28.76
C GLU A 393 23.87 -5.91 -28.36
N SER A 394 24.53 -7.02 -28.05
CA SER A 394 23.88 -8.28 -27.69
C SER A 394 24.63 -9.04 -26.60
N GLY A 395 23.89 -9.54 -25.62
CA GLY A 395 24.39 -10.36 -24.51
C GLY A 395 23.48 -10.28 -23.28
N THR A 396 23.61 -11.27 -22.40
CA THR A 396 23.02 -11.26 -21.06
C THR A 396 23.47 -10.06 -20.21
N SER A 397 24.61 -9.44 -20.57
CA SER A 397 25.10 -8.18 -20.01
C SER A 397 24.17 -6.98 -20.25
N PHE A 398 23.18 -7.10 -21.14
CA PHE A 398 22.14 -6.10 -21.40
C PHE A 398 20.78 -6.43 -20.76
N SER A 399 20.56 -7.69 -20.38
CA SER A 399 19.42 -8.11 -19.55
C SER A 399 19.59 -7.64 -18.10
N ALA A 400 20.80 -7.78 -17.55
CA ALA A 400 21.14 -7.35 -16.20
C ALA A 400 20.87 -5.87 -15.89
N PRO A 401 21.27 -4.90 -16.73
CA PRO A 401 21.02 -3.49 -16.47
C PRO A 401 19.54 -3.13 -16.63
N LEU A 402 18.81 -3.79 -17.54
CA LEU A 402 17.36 -3.57 -17.67
C LEU A 402 16.62 -4.01 -16.40
N VAL A 403 16.96 -5.17 -15.84
CA VAL A 403 16.36 -5.63 -14.58
C VAL A 403 16.87 -4.81 -13.39
N SER A 404 18.13 -4.34 -13.40
CA SER A 404 18.62 -3.42 -12.37
C SER A 404 17.80 -2.13 -12.34
N ALA A 405 17.42 -1.62 -13.51
CA ALA A 405 16.52 -0.48 -13.65
C ALA A 405 15.10 -0.81 -13.14
N LEU A 406 14.56 -1.98 -13.47
CA LEU A 406 13.26 -2.45 -12.95
C LEU A 406 13.26 -2.53 -11.43
N VAL A 407 14.28 -3.17 -10.83
CA VAL A 407 14.44 -3.23 -9.36
C VAL A 407 14.54 -1.82 -8.78
N GLY A 408 15.18 -0.89 -9.49
CA GLY A 408 15.19 0.53 -9.14
C GLY A 408 13.78 1.14 -9.08
N LEU A 409 12.89 0.83 -10.03
CA LEU A 409 11.49 1.24 -10.00
C LEU A 409 10.75 0.62 -8.80
N LEU A 410 10.93 -0.68 -8.55
CA LEU A 410 10.31 -1.37 -7.41
C LEU A 410 10.73 -0.74 -6.07
N LYS A 411 12.03 -0.47 -5.89
CA LYS A 411 12.54 0.18 -4.68
C LYS A 411 12.14 1.66 -4.57
N SER A 412 11.75 2.29 -5.68
CA SER A 412 11.23 3.67 -5.66
C SER A 412 9.82 3.75 -5.09
N VAL A 413 8.99 2.71 -5.27
CA VAL A 413 7.68 2.64 -4.63
C VAL A 413 7.76 2.02 -3.23
N ASN A 414 8.68 1.08 -3.00
CA ASN A 414 8.91 0.48 -1.69
C ASN A 414 10.39 0.21 -1.42
N ILE A 415 11.02 1.12 -0.67
CA ILE A 415 12.45 1.07 -0.38
C ILE A 415 12.87 -0.13 0.48
N ASN A 416 11.94 -0.69 1.26
CA ASN A 416 12.19 -1.75 2.23
C ASN A 416 12.13 -3.16 1.63
N LEU A 417 11.87 -3.28 0.32
CA LEU A 417 11.88 -4.58 -0.35
C LEU A 417 13.23 -5.29 -0.17
N THR A 418 13.15 -6.51 0.36
CA THR A 418 14.27 -7.45 0.48
C THR A 418 14.53 -8.17 -0.84
N ARG A 419 15.69 -8.82 -0.97
CA ARG A 419 16.03 -9.62 -2.15
C ARG A 419 14.99 -10.71 -2.45
N SER A 420 14.63 -11.53 -1.47
CA SER A 420 13.67 -12.62 -1.70
C SER A 420 12.27 -12.11 -2.08
N GLN A 421 11.87 -10.93 -1.61
CA GLN A 421 10.62 -10.31 -2.06
C GLN A 421 10.74 -9.85 -3.52
N ILE A 422 11.86 -9.25 -3.92
CA ILE A 422 12.11 -8.84 -5.31
C ILE A 422 12.18 -10.06 -6.24
N GLU A 423 12.86 -11.14 -5.85
CA GLU A 423 12.84 -12.41 -6.57
C GLU A 423 11.40 -12.89 -6.77
N ASN A 424 10.62 -12.98 -5.69
CA ASN A 424 9.22 -13.40 -5.78
C ASN A 424 8.37 -12.48 -6.69
N ILE A 425 8.58 -11.16 -6.63
CA ILE A 425 7.90 -10.19 -7.52
C ILE A 425 8.23 -10.52 -8.98
N LEU A 426 9.53 -10.60 -9.31
CA LEU A 426 9.99 -10.83 -10.68
C LEU A 426 9.51 -12.18 -11.20
N GLU A 427 9.60 -13.24 -10.40
CA GLU A 427 9.23 -14.60 -10.77
C GLU A 427 7.71 -14.77 -10.90
N SER A 428 6.91 -14.18 -10.00
CA SER A 428 5.44 -14.28 -10.03
C SER A 428 4.80 -13.48 -11.16
N THR A 429 5.49 -12.46 -11.67
CA THR A 429 4.97 -11.54 -12.70
C THR A 429 5.62 -11.75 -14.06
N ALA A 430 6.60 -12.65 -14.15
CA ALA A 430 7.24 -13.01 -15.40
C ALA A 430 6.23 -13.63 -16.38
N ILE A 431 6.35 -13.24 -17.64
CA ILE A 431 5.61 -13.83 -18.74
C ILE A 431 6.31 -15.13 -19.11
N ASP A 432 5.65 -16.27 -18.85
CA ASP A 432 6.07 -17.59 -19.32
C ASP A 432 5.89 -17.70 -20.85
N ILE A 433 6.90 -17.18 -21.58
CA ILE A 433 6.90 -17.04 -23.05
C ILE A 433 6.90 -18.38 -23.78
N ASN A 434 7.41 -19.45 -23.17
CA ASN A 434 7.51 -20.77 -23.77
C ASN A 434 6.55 -21.79 -23.12
N SER A 435 5.56 -21.32 -22.33
CA SER A 435 4.52 -22.10 -21.63
C SER A 435 3.88 -23.23 -22.45
N SER A 436 3.73 -23.02 -23.76
CA SER A 436 3.19 -24.02 -24.69
C SER A 436 4.09 -25.27 -24.86
N THR A 437 5.37 -25.13 -24.55
CA THR A 437 6.42 -26.16 -24.66
C THR A 437 7.04 -26.55 -23.32
N LYS A 438 7.20 -25.59 -22.39
CA LYS A 438 7.78 -25.78 -21.06
C LYS A 438 7.05 -24.90 -20.04
N PRO A 439 5.91 -25.34 -19.48
CA PRO A 439 5.13 -24.51 -18.57
C PRO A 439 5.82 -24.33 -17.21
N GLY A 440 5.84 -23.09 -16.72
CA GLY A 440 6.42 -22.70 -15.44
C GLY A 440 7.93 -22.48 -15.54
N PHE A 441 8.64 -22.80 -14.46
CA PHE A 441 10.09 -22.67 -14.44
C PHE A 441 10.79 -23.60 -15.45
N ASP A 442 11.76 -23.08 -16.18
CA ASP A 442 12.72 -23.86 -16.95
C ASP A 442 14.14 -23.27 -16.90
N THR A 443 15.13 -24.08 -17.28
CA THR A 443 16.55 -23.72 -17.15
C THR A 443 17.07 -22.76 -18.23
N GLU A 444 16.25 -22.43 -19.24
CA GLU A 444 16.61 -21.50 -20.32
C GLU A 444 16.29 -20.05 -19.96
N ILE A 445 15.11 -19.82 -19.36
CA ILE A 445 14.57 -18.47 -19.08
C ILE A 445 14.07 -18.28 -17.65
N GLY A 446 14.29 -19.26 -16.76
CA GLY A 446 13.78 -19.23 -15.40
C GLY A 446 12.25 -19.26 -15.40
N HIS A 447 11.63 -18.31 -14.70
CA HIS A 447 10.17 -18.15 -14.65
C HIS A 447 9.59 -17.37 -15.84
N GLY A 448 10.42 -16.90 -16.78
CA GLY A 448 9.98 -16.21 -17.99
C GLY A 448 10.53 -14.80 -18.14
N ARG A 449 10.03 -14.07 -19.14
CA ARG A 449 10.43 -12.68 -19.43
C ARG A 449 9.79 -11.71 -18.45
N VAL A 450 10.58 -10.82 -17.84
CA VAL A 450 10.06 -9.78 -16.93
C VAL A 450 9.00 -8.87 -17.58
N ASN A 451 8.02 -8.44 -16.78
CA ASN A 451 7.03 -7.42 -17.13
C ASN A 451 7.05 -6.32 -16.04
N ALA A 452 7.46 -5.12 -16.41
CA ALA A 452 7.72 -4.03 -15.48
C ALA A 452 6.44 -3.50 -14.81
N TYR A 453 5.34 -3.40 -15.56
CA TYR A 453 4.06 -2.95 -15.03
C TYR A 453 3.48 -3.95 -14.03
N GLU A 454 3.44 -5.24 -14.40
CA GLU A 454 2.95 -6.30 -13.52
C GLU A 454 3.78 -6.38 -12.24
N ALA A 455 5.10 -6.25 -12.35
CA ALA A 455 6.00 -6.23 -11.19
C ALA A 455 5.72 -5.06 -10.23
N LEU A 456 5.50 -3.85 -10.74
CA LEU A 456 5.15 -2.68 -9.91
C LEU A 456 3.76 -2.83 -9.28
N LYS A 457 2.76 -3.26 -10.06
CA LYS A 457 1.41 -3.50 -9.56
C LYS A 457 1.42 -4.57 -8.46
N TYR A 458 2.03 -5.72 -8.71
CA TYR A 458 2.16 -6.81 -7.73
C TYR A 458 2.86 -6.35 -6.45
N THR A 459 3.87 -5.47 -6.58
CA THR A 459 4.55 -4.86 -5.44
C THR A 459 3.59 -4.08 -4.56
N LEU A 460 2.78 -3.18 -5.15
CA LEU A 460 1.80 -2.40 -4.40
C LEU A 460 0.72 -3.30 -3.77
N GLU A 461 0.26 -4.32 -4.48
CA GLU A 461 -0.80 -5.23 -4.02
C GLU A 461 -0.38 -6.11 -2.84
N ASN A 462 0.89 -6.55 -2.79
CA ASN A 462 1.35 -7.58 -1.84
C ASN A 462 2.39 -7.10 -0.83
N TYR A 463 3.10 -6.01 -1.13
CA TYR A 463 4.14 -5.46 -0.27
C TYR A 463 3.93 -3.98 0.07
N GLY A 464 2.98 -3.32 -0.60
CA GLY A 464 2.63 -1.93 -0.34
C GLY A 464 3.70 -0.98 -0.84
N GLY A 465 3.60 0.28 -0.43
CA GLY A 465 4.53 1.32 -0.85
C GLY A 465 3.85 2.67 -0.97
N ALA A 466 4.63 3.66 -1.43
CA ALA A 466 4.18 5.01 -1.67
C ALA A 466 4.22 5.35 -3.17
N ILE A 467 3.20 6.05 -3.64
CA ILE A 467 3.09 6.50 -5.03
C ILE A 467 2.76 7.99 -5.13
N GLY A 468 3.21 8.59 -6.23
CA GLY A 468 2.92 9.95 -6.63
C GLY A 468 3.63 11.05 -5.84
N GLY A 469 3.14 12.26 -6.04
CA GLY A 469 3.68 13.50 -5.51
C GLY A 469 2.94 14.70 -6.09
N ILE A 470 3.36 15.90 -5.69
CA ILE A 470 2.73 17.15 -6.14
C ILE A 470 2.84 17.28 -7.67
N GLY A 471 1.69 17.28 -8.35
CA GLY A 471 1.62 17.43 -9.80
C GLY A 471 1.93 16.15 -10.58
N GLU A 472 2.10 15.02 -9.90
CA GLU A 472 2.29 13.72 -10.55
C GLU A 472 0.96 13.03 -10.82
N THR A 473 0.92 12.29 -11.93
CA THR A 473 -0.22 11.46 -12.32
C THR A 473 0.22 10.00 -12.31
N VAL A 474 -0.48 9.18 -11.53
CA VAL A 474 -0.38 7.71 -11.48
C VAL A 474 -1.56 7.13 -12.25
N LYS A 475 -1.35 6.07 -13.04
CA LYS A 475 -2.43 5.40 -13.78
C LYS A 475 -2.39 3.90 -13.61
N PHE A 476 -3.58 3.33 -13.47
CA PHE A 476 -3.81 1.90 -13.46
C PHE A 476 -4.69 1.53 -14.66
N HIS A 477 -4.28 0.48 -15.38
CA HIS A 477 -4.95 0.00 -16.59
C HIS A 477 -5.92 -1.15 -16.35
N GLU A 478 -6.08 -1.52 -15.09
CA GLU A 478 -6.91 -2.63 -14.61
C GLU A 478 -7.13 -2.48 -13.11
N ASP A 479 -7.85 -3.44 -12.52
CA ASP A 479 -8.09 -3.49 -11.08
C ASP A 479 -6.76 -3.59 -10.31
N ILE A 480 -6.70 -2.89 -9.18
CA ILE A 480 -5.63 -3.02 -8.19
C ILE A 480 -6.23 -3.42 -6.85
N THR A 481 -5.67 -4.47 -6.24
CA THR A 481 -6.17 -5.01 -4.97
C THR A 481 -5.09 -5.01 -3.90
N ILE A 482 -5.22 -4.11 -2.92
CA ILE A 482 -4.32 -4.04 -1.77
C ILE A 482 -4.68 -5.13 -0.77
N SER A 483 -3.77 -6.09 -0.59
CA SER A 483 -3.98 -7.27 0.25
C SER A 483 -4.09 -6.93 1.74
N SER A 484 -4.73 -7.82 2.51
CA SER A 484 -4.80 -7.67 3.97
C SER A 484 -3.41 -7.60 4.59
N GLY A 485 -3.20 -6.67 5.54
CA GLY A 485 -1.90 -6.40 6.17
C GLY A 485 -0.94 -5.54 5.33
N VAL A 486 -1.33 -5.15 4.12
CA VAL A 486 -0.54 -4.30 3.22
C VAL A 486 -1.08 -2.86 3.26
N THR A 487 -0.18 -1.87 3.19
CA THR A 487 -0.54 -0.44 3.15
C THR A 487 -0.13 0.18 1.82
N LEU A 488 -1.08 0.82 1.13
CA LEU A 488 -0.82 1.72 0.02
C LEU A 488 -0.88 3.16 0.50
N THR A 489 0.22 3.89 0.34
CA THR A 489 0.30 5.33 0.65
C THR A 489 0.26 6.14 -0.64
N ILE A 490 -0.57 7.18 -0.68
CA ILE A 490 -0.66 8.10 -1.81
C ILE A 490 -0.25 9.50 -1.35
N ALA A 491 0.80 10.05 -1.96
CA ALA A 491 1.31 11.35 -1.56
C ALA A 491 0.34 12.49 -1.91
N ALA A 492 0.33 13.56 -1.11
CA ALA A 492 -0.51 14.74 -1.36
C ALA A 492 -0.23 15.37 -2.74
N GLY A 493 -1.28 15.81 -3.42
CA GLY A 493 -1.20 16.43 -4.76
C GLY A 493 -1.12 15.45 -5.92
N THR A 494 -1.20 14.14 -5.67
CA THR A 494 -1.21 13.09 -6.68
C THR A 494 -2.56 13.02 -7.39
N THR A 495 -2.55 12.85 -8.70
CA THR A 495 -3.72 12.41 -9.47
C THR A 495 -3.60 10.91 -9.77
N VAL A 496 -4.58 10.11 -9.36
CA VAL A 496 -4.62 8.66 -9.61
C VAL A 496 -5.77 8.36 -10.55
N ASN A 497 -5.45 7.84 -11.74
CA ASN A 497 -6.42 7.54 -12.77
C ASN A 497 -6.58 6.04 -13.02
N PHE A 498 -7.80 5.64 -13.38
CA PHE A 498 -8.16 4.25 -13.66
C PHE A 498 -8.80 4.10 -15.03
N ASP A 499 -8.44 3.04 -15.76
CA ASP A 499 -9.13 2.68 -17.00
C ASP A 499 -10.61 2.40 -16.77
N GLN A 500 -11.41 2.46 -17.84
CA GLN A 500 -12.85 2.25 -17.76
C GLN A 500 -13.18 0.88 -17.14
N GLY A 501 -13.97 0.89 -16.07
CA GLY A 501 -14.36 -0.31 -15.33
C GLY A 501 -13.33 -0.84 -14.33
N ALA A 502 -12.14 -0.23 -14.22
CA ALA A 502 -11.15 -0.61 -13.23
C ALA A 502 -11.49 -0.10 -11.83
N LYS A 503 -11.15 -0.88 -10.80
CA LYS A 503 -11.48 -0.66 -9.39
C LYS A 503 -10.23 -0.60 -8.51
N LEU A 504 -10.25 0.28 -7.52
CA LEU A 504 -9.31 0.25 -6.40
C LEU A 504 -9.93 -0.54 -5.24
N THR A 505 -9.47 -1.76 -5.00
CA THR A 505 -9.94 -2.61 -3.89
C THR A 505 -8.94 -2.57 -2.74
N ILE A 506 -9.40 -2.25 -1.54
CA ILE A 506 -8.61 -2.17 -0.31
C ILE A 506 -9.10 -3.24 0.67
N ASN A 507 -8.38 -4.37 0.71
CA ASN A 507 -8.52 -5.36 1.78
C ASN A 507 -7.50 -5.13 2.92
N GLY A 508 -6.42 -4.37 2.64
CA GLY A 508 -5.44 -3.87 3.61
C GLY A 508 -5.77 -2.46 4.06
N THR A 509 -4.80 -1.54 3.98
CA THR A 509 -4.95 -0.14 4.39
C THR A 509 -4.66 0.81 3.23
N LEU A 510 -5.50 1.84 3.08
CA LEU A 510 -5.25 2.97 2.19
C LEU A 510 -4.94 4.20 3.02
N ASP A 511 -3.75 4.75 2.86
CA ASP A 511 -3.30 6.00 3.47
C ASP A 511 -3.23 7.09 2.40
N ALA A 512 -4.32 7.85 2.24
CA ALA A 512 -4.47 8.90 1.25
C ALA A 512 -4.72 10.24 1.93
N GLN A 513 -3.64 10.90 2.35
CA GLN A 513 -3.67 12.16 3.09
C GLN A 513 -3.25 13.34 2.21
N GLY A 514 -4.22 13.92 1.50
CA GLY A 514 -4.07 15.18 0.80
C GLY A 514 -4.00 16.39 1.74
N THR A 515 -3.84 17.57 1.15
CA THR A 515 -3.93 18.85 1.87
C THR A 515 -4.88 19.79 1.15
N ALA A 516 -5.37 20.84 1.82
CA ALA A 516 -6.22 21.84 1.19
C ALA A 516 -5.61 22.49 -0.06
N SER A 517 -4.27 22.64 -0.12
CA SER A 517 -3.57 23.19 -1.28
C SER A 517 -3.21 22.14 -2.33
N ASN A 518 -3.01 20.89 -1.90
CA ASN A 518 -2.62 19.78 -2.75
C ASN A 518 -3.52 18.57 -2.43
N PRO A 519 -4.78 18.58 -2.86
CA PRO A 519 -5.67 17.44 -2.68
C PRO A 519 -5.18 16.25 -3.52
N ILE A 520 -5.53 15.05 -3.10
CA ILE A 520 -5.34 13.85 -3.93
C ILE A 520 -6.57 13.71 -4.83
N THR A 521 -6.40 13.53 -6.13
CA THR A 521 -7.52 13.36 -7.07
C THR A 521 -7.58 11.92 -7.55
N PHE A 522 -8.74 11.26 -7.41
CA PHE A 522 -9.04 9.96 -8.03
C PHE A 522 -10.01 10.17 -9.19
N ASP A 523 -9.62 9.75 -10.39
CA ASP A 523 -10.40 9.95 -11.61
C ASP A 523 -10.27 8.74 -12.57
N ARG A 524 -10.90 8.83 -13.74
CA ARG A 524 -10.72 7.89 -14.84
C ARG A 524 -9.65 8.33 -15.83
N ASN A 525 -9.10 7.38 -16.56
CA ASN A 525 -8.34 7.65 -17.77
C ASN A 525 -9.27 8.11 -18.91
N GLY A 526 -8.83 9.11 -19.66
CA GLY A 526 -9.52 9.63 -20.85
C GLY A 526 -10.78 10.45 -20.57
N SER A 527 -11.57 10.72 -21.64
CA SER A 527 -12.65 11.72 -21.63
C SER A 527 -14.09 11.19 -21.66
N SER A 528 -14.31 9.87 -21.84
CA SER A 528 -15.61 9.21 -21.63
C SER A 528 -15.56 7.96 -20.73
N GLY A 529 -16.71 7.52 -20.21
CA GLY A 529 -16.84 6.31 -19.38
C GLY A 529 -16.75 6.59 -17.89
N THR A 530 -16.76 5.53 -17.07
CA THR A 530 -16.51 5.58 -15.62
C THR A 530 -15.54 4.49 -15.21
N TRP A 531 -14.69 4.77 -14.24
CA TRP A 531 -14.02 3.74 -13.45
C TRP A 531 -14.95 3.26 -12.33
N ASP A 532 -14.59 2.22 -11.62
CA ASP A 532 -15.53 1.48 -10.77
C ASP A 532 -15.57 1.99 -9.31
N GLY A 533 -14.60 2.83 -8.92
CA GLY A 533 -14.54 3.45 -7.60
C GLY A 533 -13.53 2.86 -6.63
N ILE A 534 -13.54 3.41 -5.42
CA ILE A 534 -12.78 2.89 -4.28
C ILE A 534 -13.67 1.93 -3.48
N TYR A 535 -13.21 0.71 -3.26
CA TYR A 535 -13.90 -0.30 -2.47
C TYR A 535 -13.06 -0.71 -1.26
N LEU A 536 -13.50 -0.32 -0.06
CA LEU A 536 -12.87 -0.69 1.22
C LEU A 536 -13.63 -1.86 1.84
N ALA A 537 -12.95 -3.00 2.03
CA ALA A 537 -13.58 -4.25 2.41
C ALA A 537 -12.88 -4.98 3.56
N GLY A 538 -13.67 -5.33 4.58
CA GLY A 538 -13.22 -6.13 5.72
C GLY A 538 -12.50 -5.34 6.82
N GLY A 539 -12.35 -5.97 7.98
CA GLY A 539 -11.89 -5.29 9.21
C GLY A 539 -10.52 -4.62 9.08
N ALA A 540 -9.60 -5.20 8.28
CA ALA A 540 -8.28 -4.62 8.02
C ALA A 540 -8.33 -3.27 7.28
N ALA A 541 -9.39 -3.00 6.51
CA ALA A 541 -9.61 -1.72 5.87
C ALA A 541 -10.06 -0.59 6.81
N SER A 542 -10.34 -0.91 8.09
CA SER A 542 -10.75 0.08 9.08
C SER A 542 -9.66 1.09 9.43
N SER A 543 -8.39 0.74 9.24
CA SER A 543 -7.27 1.67 9.44
C SER A 543 -7.05 2.63 8.27
N SER A 544 -7.90 2.59 7.24
CA SER A 544 -7.74 3.46 6.07
C SER A 544 -8.17 4.89 6.35
N GLU A 545 -7.44 5.84 5.80
CA GLU A 545 -7.70 7.27 5.91
C GLU A 545 -7.75 7.91 4.51
N LEU A 546 -8.86 8.57 4.19
CA LEU A 546 -9.00 9.41 3.02
C LEU A 546 -9.24 10.84 3.49
N VAL A 547 -8.23 11.70 3.37
CA VAL A 547 -8.27 13.08 3.85
C VAL A 547 -7.95 14.03 2.71
N HIS A 548 -8.77 15.06 2.49
CA HIS A 548 -8.57 16.03 1.40
C HIS A 548 -8.47 15.41 0.00
N CYS A 549 -9.33 14.43 -0.30
CA CYS A 549 -9.37 13.79 -1.60
C CYS A 549 -10.51 14.32 -2.48
N GLU A 550 -10.30 14.44 -3.79
CA GLU A 550 -11.35 14.64 -4.80
C GLU A 550 -11.57 13.30 -5.52
N ILE A 551 -12.78 12.74 -5.47
CA ILE A 551 -13.12 11.47 -6.13
C ILE A 551 -14.18 11.77 -7.18
N LYS A 552 -13.89 11.50 -8.46
CA LYS A 552 -14.79 11.86 -9.56
C LYS A 552 -14.84 10.87 -10.71
N ASN A 553 -15.91 10.98 -11.50
CA ASN A 553 -16.20 10.16 -12.69
C ASN A 553 -16.17 8.64 -12.45
N ALA A 554 -16.48 8.21 -11.22
CA ALA A 554 -16.59 6.81 -10.84
C ALA A 554 -18.02 6.28 -11.03
N GLN A 555 -18.22 4.97 -11.05
CA GLN A 555 -19.54 4.37 -10.91
C GLN A 555 -20.08 4.59 -9.50
N VAL A 556 -19.35 4.08 -8.51
CA VAL A 556 -19.53 4.39 -7.10
C VAL A 556 -18.29 5.17 -6.65
N GLY A 557 -18.42 6.31 -5.97
CA GLY A 557 -17.25 7.07 -5.52
C GLY A 557 -16.47 6.28 -4.46
N ILE A 558 -17.12 6.04 -3.32
CA ILE A 558 -16.57 5.28 -2.20
C ILE A 558 -17.59 4.22 -1.78
N GLU A 559 -17.18 2.95 -1.82
CA GLU A 559 -17.94 1.82 -1.29
C GLU A 559 -17.22 1.21 -0.08
N ILE A 560 -17.95 1.01 1.02
CA ILE A 560 -17.41 0.46 2.27
C ILE A 560 -18.25 -0.74 2.70
N SER A 561 -17.58 -1.84 3.03
CA SER A 561 -18.20 -3.10 3.46
C SER A 561 -17.44 -3.69 4.65
N ASN A 562 -18.11 -3.84 5.80
CA ASN A 562 -17.53 -4.44 7.01
C ASN A 562 -16.19 -3.80 7.44
N ALA A 563 -16.11 -2.47 7.38
CA ALA A 563 -14.92 -1.69 7.71
C ALA A 563 -15.32 -0.34 8.35
N ALA A 564 -14.40 0.28 9.09
CA ALA A 564 -14.60 1.53 9.81
C ALA A 564 -13.55 2.63 9.49
N PRO A 565 -13.30 2.97 8.21
CA PRO A 565 -12.28 3.96 7.85
C PRO A 565 -12.67 5.40 8.21
N LEU A 566 -11.68 6.30 8.22
CA LEU A 566 -11.87 7.75 8.30
C LEU A 566 -11.96 8.35 6.90
N ILE A 567 -13.05 9.06 6.61
CA ILE A 567 -13.23 9.84 5.40
C ILE A 567 -13.44 11.30 5.80
N GLU A 568 -12.48 12.17 5.53
CA GLU A 568 -12.50 13.56 5.98
C GLU A 568 -12.18 14.58 4.88
N LYS A 569 -12.92 15.69 4.81
CA LYS A 569 -12.63 16.83 3.91
C LYS A 569 -12.52 16.44 2.43
N CYS A 570 -13.19 15.37 2.02
CA CYS A 570 -13.19 14.88 0.65
C CYS A 570 -14.32 15.52 -0.17
N TYR A 571 -14.14 15.61 -1.49
CA TYR A 571 -15.16 16.02 -2.45
C TYR A 571 -15.44 14.89 -3.43
N VAL A 572 -16.65 14.31 -3.37
CA VAL A 572 -17.06 13.18 -4.22
C VAL A 572 -18.17 13.62 -5.16
N HIS A 573 -17.95 13.54 -6.47
CA HIS A 573 -18.90 14.05 -7.46
C HIS A 573 -18.81 13.34 -8.81
N SER A 574 -19.71 13.68 -9.73
CA SER A 574 -19.75 13.11 -11.09
C SER A 574 -19.85 11.57 -11.13
N CYS A 575 -20.39 10.94 -10.07
CA CYS A 575 -20.56 9.50 -10.04
C CYS A 575 -21.80 9.08 -10.85
N SER A 576 -21.70 7.98 -11.61
CA SER A 576 -22.84 7.49 -12.41
C SER A 576 -23.90 6.76 -11.58
N SER A 577 -23.55 6.25 -10.38
CA SER A 577 -24.48 5.58 -9.46
C SER A 577 -24.63 6.27 -8.10
N TYR A 578 -23.59 6.22 -7.25
CA TYR A 578 -23.64 6.79 -5.89
C TYR A 578 -22.30 7.42 -5.53
N PRO A 579 -22.26 8.63 -4.94
CA PRO A 579 -21.04 9.15 -4.32
C PRO A 579 -20.52 8.25 -3.20
N MET A 580 -21.42 7.78 -2.31
CA MET A 580 -21.06 6.90 -1.21
C MET A 580 -22.05 5.74 -1.04
N LYS A 581 -21.51 4.55 -0.76
CA LYS A 581 -22.28 3.32 -0.51
C LYS A 581 -21.71 2.56 0.69
N LEU A 582 -22.54 2.30 1.70
CA LEU A 582 -22.19 1.54 2.90
C LEU A 582 -22.98 0.24 2.98
N THR A 583 -22.30 -0.86 3.27
CA THR A 583 -22.90 -2.20 3.35
C THR A 583 -22.29 -3.05 4.47
N SER A 584 -22.94 -4.17 4.79
CA SER A 584 -22.35 -5.27 5.57
C SER A 584 -21.74 -4.84 6.91
N ALA A 585 -22.50 -4.11 7.73
CA ALA A 585 -22.05 -3.61 9.04
C ALA A 585 -20.83 -2.66 8.99
N ALA A 586 -20.62 -1.95 7.88
CA ALA A 586 -19.66 -0.84 7.85
C ALA A 586 -20.02 0.25 8.88
N THR A 587 -19.01 0.83 9.52
CA THR A 587 -19.16 1.90 10.54
C THR A 587 -18.07 2.98 10.37
N PRO A 588 -17.98 3.64 9.20
CA PRO A 588 -16.96 4.67 8.96
C PRO A 588 -17.19 5.93 9.81
N LYS A 589 -16.14 6.71 10.00
CA LYS A 589 -16.24 8.11 10.44
C LYS A 589 -16.17 9.03 9.23
N VAL A 590 -17.22 9.78 8.94
CA VAL A 590 -17.38 10.60 7.73
C VAL A 590 -17.55 12.06 8.13
N LEU A 591 -16.51 12.87 7.98
CA LEU A 591 -16.47 14.25 8.49
C LEU A 591 -16.15 15.30 7.44
N ASN A 592 -16.84 16.44 7.48
CA ASN A 592 -16.47 17.63 6.67
C ASN A 592 -16.39 17.38 5.15
N ASN A 593 -17.10 16.37 4.63
CA ASN A 593 -17.04 16.00 3.21
C ASN A 593 -18.11 16.72 2.39
N LYS A 594 -17.94 16.72 1.07
CA LYS A 594 -18.93 17.20 0.10
C LYS A 594 -19.29 16.07 -0.86
N PHE A 595 -20.54 15.67 -0.89
CA PHE A 595 -21.07 14.66 -1.79
C PHE A 595 -22.03 15.32 -2.78
N TYR A 596 -21.78 15.15 -4.08
CA TYR A 596 -22.63 15.69 -5.14
C TYR A 596 -23.21 14.55 -5.99
N ALA A 597 -24.50 14.26 -5.80
CA ALA A 597 -25.18 13.18 -6.49
C ALA A 597 -25.56 13.59 -7.92
N GLY A 598 -24.98 12.92 -8.92
CA GLY A 598 -25.31 13.06 -10.34
C GLY A 598 -26.46 12.17 -10.81
N SER A 599 -26.82 11.14 -10.03
CA SER A 599 -27.83 10.15 -10.37
C SER A 599 -28.62 9.75 -9.11
N THR A 600 -28.83 8.46 -8.84
CA THR A 600 -29.94 7.92 -8.03
C THR A 600 -29.96 8.32 -6.54
N HIS A 601 -28.82 8.33 -5.84
CA HIS A 601 -28.74 8.62 -4.40
C HIS A 601 -27.46 9.39 -4.06
N ALA A 602 -27.48 10.27 -3.06
CA ALA A 602 -26.26 10.90 -2.54
C ALA A 602 -25.49 9.97 -1.61
N VAL A 603 -26.21 9.25 -0.74
CA VAL A 603 -25.66 8.19 0.12
C VAL A 603 -26.61 7.00 0.14
N TYR A 604 -26.07 5.81 -0.06
CA TYR A 604 -26.79 4.55 0.08
C TYR A 604 -26.24 3.74 1.26
N ILE A 605 -27.09 3.36 2.19
CA ILE A 605 -26.73 2.62 3.41
C ILE A 605 -27.62 1.38 3.51
N SER A 606 -27.00 0.20 3.59
CA SER A 606 -27.70 -1.08 3.70
C SER A 606 -27.12 -1.95 4.81
N SER A 607 -27.87 -2.15 5.89
CA SER A 607 -27.42 -2.90 7.07
C SER A 607 -26.06 -2.43 7.60
N ALA A 608 -25.84 -1.12 7.64
CA ALA A 608 -24.59 -0.47 8.03
C ALA A 608 -24.90 0.77 8.90
N GLY A 609 -23.88 1.26 9.61
CA GLY A 609 -23.93 2.47 10.42
C GLY A 609 -22.84 3.47 10.03
N GLY A 610 -22.26 4.13 11.03
CA GLY A 610 -21.21 5.13 10.87
C GLY A 610 -21.63 6.50 11.40
N ASP A 611 -20.63 7.32 11.70
CA ASP A 611 -20.81 8.67 12.25
C ASP A 611 -20.60 9.71 11.15
N PHE A 612 -21.59 10.59 10.97
CA PHE A 612 -21.60 11.61 9.94
C PHE A 612 -21.71 13.00 10.57
N GLY A 613 -20.63 13.80 10.48
CA GLY A 613 -20.58 15.17 11.01
C GLY A 613 -20.11 16.20 9.97
N ALA A 614 -20.69 17.39 9.97
CA ALA A 614 -20.30 18.53 9.13
C ALA A 614 -20.24 18.25 7.61
N ASN A 615 -20.97 17.25 7.10
CA ASN A 615 -20.95 16.92 5.68
C ASN A 615 -21.95 17.74 4.88
N GLU A 616 -21.68 17.97 3.59
CA GLU A 616 -22.60 18.56 2.62
C GLU A 616 -23.09 17.50 1.63
N PHE A 617 -24.37 17.15 1.67
CA PHE A 617 -25.03 16.27 0.71
C PHE A 617 -25.85 17.08 -0.27
N ARG A 618 -25.34 17.23 -1.50
CA ARG A 618 -25.99 17.99 -2.58
C ARG A 618 -26.52 17.07 -3.67
N THR A 619 -27.68 17.42 -4.20
CA THR A 619 -28.40 16.62 -5.21
C THR A 619 -28.55 17.37 -6.54
N SER A 620 -28.66 16.62 -7.65
CA SER A 620 -28.88 17.18 -8.99
C SER A 620 -30.14 16.60 -9.67
N SER A 621 -30.52 17.18 -10.81
CA SER A 621 -31.70 16.74 -11.57
C SER A 621 -31.51 15.30 -12.05
N GLY A 622 -32.24 14.37 -11.44
CA GLY A 622 -32.09 12.92 -11.67
C GLY A 622 -31.93 12.12 -10.38
N THR A 623 -31.69 12.79 -9.25
CA THR A 623 -31.62 12.13 -7.94
C THR A 623 -32.98 11.70 -7.41
N THR A 624 -33.07 10.45 -6.95
CA THR A 624 -34.30 9.89 -6.38
C THR A 624 -34.39 10.23 -4.91
N TYR A 625 -33.35 9.92 -4.14
CA TYR A 625 -33.28 10.21 -2.71
C TYR A 625 -31.97 10.90 -2.34
N GLY A 626 -31.96 11.72 -1.30
CA GLY A 626 -30.70 12.23 -0.74
C GLY A 626 -29.94 11.09 -0.06
N VAL A 627 -30.45 10.66 1.09
CA VAL A 627 -29.95 9.52 1.85
C VAL A 627 -30.96 8.38 1.78
N TYR A 628 -30.49 7.19 1.45
CA TYR A 628 -31.32 5.99 1.40
C TYR A 628 -30.79 4.92 2.35
N ILE A 629 -31.64 4.47 3.25
CA ILE A 629 -31.30 3.61 4.38
C ILE A 629 -32.22 2.39 4.35
N THR A 630 -31.61 1.22 4.34
CA THR A 630 -32.32 -0.07 4.28
C THR A 630 -31.62 -1.13 5.13
N GLY A 631 -32.31 -2.23 5.40
CA GLY A 631 -31.83 -3.29 6.27
C GLY A 631 -32.16 -3.02 7.74
N SER A 632 -32.57 -4.06 8.47
CA SER A 632 -33.10 -3.93 9.83
C SER A 632 -32.06 -3.50 10.88
N THR A 633 -30.77 -3.68 10.58
CA THR A 633 -29.65 -3.35 11.49
C THR A 633 -28.97 -2.03 11.11
N ALA A 634 -29.48 -1.28 10.14
CA ALA A 634 -28.88 -0.01 9.76
C ALA A 634 -29.12 1.05 10.85
N ASN A 635 -28.07 1.55 11.47
CA ASN A 635 -28.14 2.65 12.43
C ASN A 635 -27.01 3.67 12.17
N PRO A 636 -27.10 4.45 11.07
CA PRO A 636 -26.19 5.56 10.86
C PRO A 636 -26.56 6.74 11.75
N ASN A 637 -25.53 7.40 12.27
CA ASN A 637 -25.65 8.55 13.16
C ASN A 637 -25.30 9.83 12.39
N PHE A 638 -26.27 10.73 12.24
CA PHE A 638 -26.11 12.07 11.65
C PHE A 638 -26.21 13.19 12.69
N ASP A 639 -26.18 12.85 13.99
CA ASP A 639 -26.28 13.81 15.08
C ASP A 639 -24.96 14.55 15.30
N ASN A 640 -25.05 15.80 15.72
CA ASN A 640 -23.94 16.59 16.26
C ASN A 640 -23.64 16.27 17.75
N LYS A 641 -23.77 15.00 18.15
CA LYS A 641 -23.59 14.55 19.54
C LYS A 641 -22.22 14.88 20.13
N TRP A 642 -21.19 14.96 19.29
CA TRP A 642 -19.79 15.15 19.70
C TRP A 642 -19.24 16.56 19.40
N GLY A 643 -20.06 17.48 18.90
CA GLY A 643 -19.59 18.79 18.46
C GLY A 643 -18.81 18.76 17.13
N ASP A 644 -18.94 17.68 16.36
CA ASP A 644 -18.32 17.50 15.04
C ASP A 644 -18.92 18.43 13.96
N GLY A 645 -20.04 19.10 14.26
CA GLY A 645 -20.79 20.03 13.42
C GLY A 645 -21.98 19.38 12.71
N GLY A 646 -23.06 20.13 12.51
CA GLY A 646 -24.26 19.64 11.82
C GLY A 646 -24.07 19.43 10.32
N ASN A 647 -24.77 18.47 9.74
CA ASN A 647 -24.73 18.16 8.31
C ASN A 647 -25.67 19.07 7.51
N LEU A 648 -25.29 19.38 6.26
CA LEU A 648 -26.12 20.07 5.29
C LEU A 648 -26.70 19.08 4.26
N PHE A 649 -28.01 18.97 4.21
CA PHE A 649 -28.75 18.22 3.19
C PHE A 649 -29.41 19.18 2.19
N ASP A 650 -28.72 19.52 1.10
CA ASP A 650 -29.31 20.26 -0.02
C ASP A 650 -29.98 19.31 -1.03
N LEU A 651 -31.27 19.14 -0.80
CA LEU A 651 -32.14 18.18 -1.44
C LEU A 651 -33.03 18.86 -2.48
N SER A 652 -32.65 20.04 -2.94
CA SER A 652 -33.45 20.86 -3.83
C SER A 652 -33.68 20.26 -5.21
N ASN A 653 -33.06 19.13 -5.58
CA ASN A 653 -33.19 18.51 -6.90
C ASN A 653 -33.66 17.04 -6.88
N ILE A 654 -34.16 16.56 -5.74
CA ILE A 654 -34.67 15.18 -5.62
C ILE A 654 -36.04 14.99 -6.28
N SER A 655 -36.35 13.75 -6.69
CA SER A 655 -37.66 13.35 -7.20
C SER A 655 -38.56 12.64 -6.16
N SER A 656 -37.99 12.09 -5.08
CA SER A 656 -38.74 11.35 -4.05
C SER A 656 -38.64 11.94 -2.63
N SER A 657 -37.62 11.59 -1.83
CA SER A 657 -37.52 11.98 -0.40
C SER A 657 -36.09 12.35 -0.02
N GLY A 658 -35.93 13.27 0.93
CA GLY A 658 -34.63 13.72 1.41
C GLY A 658 -33.83 12.58 2.05
N ALA A 659 -34.27 12.16 3.23
CA ALA A 659 -33.90 10.89 3.83
C ALA A 659 -35.04 9.89 3.67
N TYR A 660 -34.71 8.67 3.25
CA TYR A 660 -35.64 7.56 3.10
C TYR A 660 -35.15 6.37 3.92
N ALA A 661 -35.90 6.00 4.95
CA ALA A 661 -35.60 4.87 5.82
C ALA A 661 -36.62 3.74 5.61
N ALA A 662 -36.22 2.67 4.94
CA ALA A 662 -37.02 1.45 4.75
C ALA A 662 -36.64 0.29 5.69
N GLY A 663 -35.68 0.51 6.58
CA GLY A 663 -35.28 -0.38 7.65
C GLY A 663 -34.30 0.36 8.57
N GLY A 664 -34.07 -0.18 9.77
CA GLY A 664 -33.11 0.41 10.71
C GLY A 664 -33.67 1.56 11.55
N TYR A 665 -32.76 2.30 12.19
CA TYR A 665 -33.07 3.36 13.17
C TYR A 665 -32.09 4.52 13.03
N PRO A 666 -32.03 5.22 11.88
CA PRO A 666 -31.08 6.33 11.73
C PRO A 666 -31.36 7.44 12.73
N GLU A 667 -30.28 8.02 13.27
CA GLU A 667 -30.32 9.15 14.18
C GLU A 667 -30.04 10.43 13.36
N PHE A 668 -30.96 11.39 13.38
CA PHE A 668 -30.76 12.74 12.83
C PHE A 668 -30.84 13.84 13.90
N GLY A 669 -31.12 13.45 15.13
CA GLY A 669 -31.09 14.25 16.35
C GLY A 669 -31.53 13.37 17.52
N SER A 670 -31.03 13.63 18.72
CA SER A 670 -31.30 12.81 19.89
C SER A 670 -32.45 13.37 20.74
N ASN A 671 -33.28 12.48 21.30
CA ASN A 671 -34.43 12.85 22.14
C ASN A 671 -33.99 13.63 23.38
N GLY A 672 -34.36 14.92 23.45
CA GLY A 672 -34.07 15.81 24.58
C GLY A 672 -32.67 16.42 24.62
N ALA A 673 -31.76 15.99 23.75
CA ALA A 673 -30.42 16.57 23.61
C ALA A 673 -30.36 17.48 22.38
N ARG A 674 -29.79 18.68 22.48
CA ARG A 674 -29.67 19.65 21.35
C ARG A 674 -28.62 19.20 20.32
N GLU A 675 -28.81 18.01 19.77
CA GLU A 675 -27.80 17.28 18.99
C GLU A 675 -28.16 17.18 17.51
N GLY A 676 -29.36 17.56 17.06
CA GLY A 676 -29.71 17.53 15.63
C GLY A 676 -28.80 18.41 14.77
N GLU A 677 -28.84 19.73 14.97
CA GLU A 677 -28.10 20.79 14.28
C GLU A 677 -27.92 20.66 12.75
N ASN A 678 -28.66 19.76 12.08
CA ASN A 678 -28.56 19.53 10.65
C ASN A 678 -29.42 20.54 9.90
N ASP A 679 -28.91 21.01 8.77
CA ASP A 679 -29.60 21.90 7.85
C ASP A 679 -30.20 21.09 6.71
N PHE A 680 -31.51 20.88 6.71
CA PHE A 680 -32.21 20.33 5.55
C PHE A 680 -32.80 21.46 4.69
N ILE A 681 -32.46 21.43 3.40
CA ILE A 681 -32.99 22.34 2.39
C ILE A 681 -33.71 21.54 1.30
N ASN A 682 -35.04 21.62 1.26
CA ASN A 682 -35.85 20.95 0.23
C ASN A 682 -36.86 21.92 -0.39
N ARG A 683 -36.66 22.26 -1.67
CA ARG A 683 -37.48 23.23 -2.41
C ARG A 683 -38.48 22.58 -3.39
N ASN A 684 -38.55 21.25 -3.44
CA ASN A 684 -39.32 20.51 -4.44
C ASN A 684 -40.68 20.01 -3.96
N GLY A 685 -41.12 20.43 -2.77
CA GLY A 685 -42.41 20.00 -2.19
C GLY A 685 -42.45 18.51 -1.85
N LYS A 686 -41.29 17.90 -1.61
CA LYS A 686 -41.11 16.48 -1.26
C LYS A 686 -40.94 16.30 0.24
N TYR A 687 -41.00 15.06 0.71
CA TYR A 687 -40.71 14.76 2.11
C TYR A 687 -39.25 15.03 2.43
N TYR A 688 -39.01 15.66 3.57
CA TYR A 688 -37.70 15.81 4.19
C TYR A 688 -37.21 14.46 4.71
N ILE A 689 -38.04 13.80 5.54
CA ILE A 689 -37.81 12.43 6.00
C ILE A 689 -39.03 11.57 5.68
N LYS A 690 -38.77 10.39 5.14
CA LYS A 690 -39.77 9.36 4.88
C LYS A 690 -39.38 8.07 5.58
N ASN A 691 -40.15 7.72 6.61
CA ASN A 691 -39.92 6.58 7.49
C ASN A 691 -40.93 5.44 7.24
N TYR A 692 -40.41 4.24 6.97
CA TYR A 692 -41.15 2.98 6.82
C TYR A 692 -40.68 1.89 7.79
N THR A 693 -39.81 2.19 8.75
CA THR A 693 -39.18 1.21 9.64
C THR A 693 -40.17 0.61 10.66
N GLY A 694 -41.30 1.31 10.90
CA GLY A 694 -42.30 0.96 11.92
C GLY A 694 -41.99 1.52 13.30
N SER A 695 -40.81 2.11 13.49
CA SER A 695 -40.35 2.74 14.73
C SER A 695 -40.21 4.25 14.55
N THR A 696 -40.16 5.01 15.64
CA THR A 696 -39.97 6.46 15.58
C THR A 696 -38.50 6.77 15.22
N ILE A 697 -38.30 7.69 14.27
CA ILE A 697 -36.98 8.28 13.98
C ILE A 697 -36.88 9.57 14.78
N ASP A 698 -35.80 9.71 15.54
CA ASP A 698 -35.48 10.93 16.26
C ASP A 698 -34.75 11.90 15.32
N ALA A 699 -35.30 13.11 15.18
CA ALA A 699 -34.84 14.16 14.30
C ALA A 699 -35.04 15.54 14.94
N GLU A 700 -34.87 15.62 16.25
CA GLU A 700 -34.98 16.85 17.01
C GLU A 700 -33.83 17.81 16.72
N TYR A 701 -34.07 19.10 16.93
CA TYR A 701 -33.11 20.20 16.78
C TYR A 701 -32.47 20.33 15.39
N ASN A 702 -33.21 20.01 14.33
CA ASN A 702 -32.79 20.24 12.94
C ASN A 702 -33.44 21.50 12.34
N TYR A 703 -32.74 22.17 11.42
CA TYR A 703 -33.30 23.24 10.61
C TYR A 703 -33.93 22.67 9.34
N TRP A 704 -35.22 22.91 9.14
CA TRP A 704 -36.00 22.31 8.05
C TRP A 704 -36.28 23.30 6.90
N GLY A 705 -35.48 24.37 6.76
CA GLY A 705 -35.72 25.41 5.76
C GLY A 705 -36.92 26.33 6.05
N GLY A 706 -37.53 26.22 7.24
CA GLY A 706 -38.69 26.98 7.68
C GLY A 706 -39.46 26.26 8.81
N THR A 707 -40.65 26.75 9.15
CA THR A 707 -41.51 26.12 10.18
C THR A 707 -42.01 24.76 9.69
N PRO A 708 -41.68 23.65 10.38
CA PRO A 708 -42.06 22.32 9.93
C PRO A 708 -43.57 22.15 9.80
N GLN A 709 -43.99 21.48 8.73
CA GLN A 709 -45.37 21.06 8.51
C GLN A 709 -45.44 19.54 8.56
N ALA A 710 -46.52 18.97 9.08
CA ALA A 710 -46.69 17.51 9.09
C ALA A 710 -46.55 16.88 7.68
N THR A 711 -46.88 17.62 6.62
CA THR A 711 -46.72 17.19 5.23
C THR A 711 -45.26 17.07 4.76
N TRP A 712 -44.30 17.57 5.54
CA TRP A 712 -42.86 17.45 5.27
C TRP A 712 -42.32 16.08 5.68
N PHE A 713 -43.08 15.35 6.48
CA PHE A 713 -42.69 14.08 7.07
C PHE A 713 -43.68 12.99 6.69
N TYR A 714 -43.20 11.76 6.62
CA TYR A 714 -44.06 10.58 6.43
C TYR A 714 -43.59 9.47 7.36
N GLY A 715 -44.51 8.89 8.13
CA GLY A 715 -44.21 7.90 9.17
C GLY A 715 -44.12 8.51 10.57
N SER A 716 -43.63 7.73 11.54
CA SER A 716 -43.43 8.18 12.93
C SER A 716 -42.07 8.87 13.03
N ILE A 717 -42.08 10.19 13.23
CA ILE A 717 -40.85 11.01 13.30
C ILE A 717 -41.04 11.94 14.49
N ASP A 718 -40.11 11.90 15.44
CA ASP A 718 -40.02 12.84 16.54
C ASP A 718 -39.14 14.02 16.10
N TYR A 719 -39.71 15.22 16.07
CA TYR A 719 -39.01 16.39 15.55
C TYR A 719 -39.36 17.65 16.34
N SER A 720 -38.32 18.41 16.60
CA SER A 720 -38.35 19.74 17.20
C SER A 720 -37.48 20.65 16.34
N PRO A 721 -38.00 21.74 15.74
CA PRO A 721 -37.19 22.58 14.85
C PRO A 721 -36.11 23.35 15.61
N TYR A 722 -34.96 23.53 14.97
CA TYR A 722 -33.93 24.47 15.38
C TYR A 722 -34.15 25.84 14.70
N GLU A 723 -34.22 26.91 15.51
CA GLU A 723 -34.74 28.22 15.10
C GLU A 723 -33.76 29.08 14.27
N SER A 724 -32.50 28.67 14.13
CA SER A 724 -31.48 29.37 13.33
C SER A 724 -30.56 28.39 12.63
N SER A 725 -30.31 28.51 11.32
CA SER A 725 -29.33 27.65 10.65
C SER A 725 -27.90 27.94 11.12
N SER A 726 -27.07 26.90 11.23
CA SER A 726 -25.62 27.03 11.44
C SER A 726 -24.91 27.66 10.23
N ASN A 727 -25.55 27.65 9.05
CA ASN A 727 -25.08 28.26 7.80
C ASN A 727 -25.48 29.74 7.55
N GLY A 728 -25.94 30.46 8.58
CA GLY A 728 -26.24 31.90 8.48
C GLY A 728 -27.71 32.22 8.22
N ALA A 729 -28.27 33.06 9.09
CA ALA A 729 -29.70 33.32 9.25
C ALA A 729 -30.41 34.01 8.06
N GLY A 730 -31.68 33.66 7.86
CA GLY A 730 -32.67 34.49 7.13
C GLY A 730 -33.29 35.58 8.04
N PRO A 731 -33.87 36.67 7.48
CA PRO A 731 -33.98 37.98 8.15
C PRO A 731 -35.13 38.14 9.16
N SER A 732 -35.74 37.07 9.61
CA SER A 732 -36.93 37.14 10.46
C SER A 732 -37.10 35.75 11.06
N TRP A 733 -37.02 35.54 12.38
CA TRP A 733 -38.17 35.35 13.27
C TRP A 733 -37.78 35.32 14.76
N LYS A 734 -38.81 35.34 15.61
CA LYS A 734 -38.81 35.64 17.05
C LYS A 734 -38.35 34.47 17.93
N ILE A 735 -37.55 34.83 18.93
CA ILE A 735 -37.06 34.04 20.07
C ILE A 735 -38.22 33.45 20.89
N MET A 736 -38.29 32.12 21.05
CA MET A 736 -38.90 31.53 22.24
C MET A 736 -37.89 31.55 23.39
N THR A 737 -38.26 32.23 24.47
CA THR A 737 -37.35 32.55 25.57
C THR A 737 -37.12 31.34 26.46
N ASN A 738 -35.94 30.74 26.33
CA ASN A 738 -35.36 29.87 27.36
C ASN A 738 -35.36 30.64 28.71
N PRO A 739 -35.92 30.09 29.80
CA PRO A 739 -36.03 30.78 31.09
C PRO A 739 -34.65 31.10 31.71
N PHE A 740 -33.60 30.39 31.31
CA PHE A 740 -32.22 30.63 31.69
C PHE A 740 -31.50 31.60 30.75
N GLN A 741 -32.07 31.92 29.57
CA GLN A 741 -31.45 32.75 28.54
C GLN A 741 -30.97 34.12 29.04
N PRO A 742 -31.71 34.84 29.92
CA PRO A 742 -31.21 36.09 30.48
C PRO A 742 -29.91 35.90 31.25
N GLY A 743 -29.78 34.80 31.99
CA GLY A 743 -28.57 34.46 32.74
C GLY A 743 -27.42 33.95 31.86
N LEU A 744 -27.73 33.15 30.83
CA LEU A 744 -26.76 32.68 29.84
C LEU A 744 -26.18 33.83 29.01
N THR A 745 -27.03 34.77 28.60
CA THR A 745 -26.58 35.98 27.86
C THR A 745 -25.61 36.80 28.72
N LYS A 746 -25.87 36.96 30.01
CA LYS A 746 -24.96 37.65 30.94
C LYS A 746 -23.64 36.90 31.12
N TYR A 747 -23.66 35.58 31.08
CA TYR A 747 -22.44 34.77 31.11
C TYR A 747 -21.58 35.01 29.86
N ASP A 748 -22.21 35.01 28.68
CA ASP A 748 -21.53 35.18 27.40
C ASP A 748 -21.01 36.62 27.21
N GLU A 749 -21.70 37.62 27.77
CA GLU A 749 -21.25 39.01 27.89
C GLU A 749 -20.09 39.19 28.90
N GLY A 750 -19.71 38.14 29.63
CA GLY A 750 -18.68 38.18 30.67
C GLY A 750 -19.13 38.83 31.98
N ASN A 751 -20.41 39.15 32.14
CA ASN A 751 -20.99 39.70 33.37
C ASN A 751 -21.38 38.60 34.35
N TYR A 752 -20.36 37.93 34.89
CA TYR A 752 -20.52 36.74 35.73
C TYR A 752 -21.28 36.97 37.04
N SER A 753 -21.25 38.20 37.58
CA SER A 753 -22.02 38.52 38.82
C SER A 753 -23.52 38.53 38.56
N GLU A 754 -23.98 39.17 37.47
CA GLU A 754 -25.39 39.15 37.08
C GLU A 754 -25.80 37.77 36.55
N ALA A 755 -24.92 37.07 35.84
CA ALA A 755 -25.15 35.71 35.36
C ALA A 755 -25.42 34.73 36.52
N LEU A 756 -24.60 34.77 37.58
CA LEU A 756 -24.79 33.94 38.78
C LEU A 756 -26.17 34.17 39.41
N VAL A 757 -26.53 35.43 39.68
CA VAL A 757 -27.81 35.76 40.33
C VAL A 757 -29.00 35.33 39.45
N THR A 758 -28.92 35.62 38.16
CA THR A 758 -30.02 35.36 37.21
C THR A 758 -30.22 33.87 36.97
N LEU A 759 -29.14 33.11 36.78
CA LEU A 759 -29.21 31.66 36.60
C LEU A 759 -29.69 30.96 37.88
N LYS A 760 -29.23 31.41 39.05
CA LYS A 760 -29.67 30.84 40.34
C LYS A 760 -31.17 31.01 40.57
N LEU A 761 -31.70 32.22 40.35
CA LEU A 761 -33.15 32.48 40.45
C LEU A 761 -33.96 31.68 39.43
N ALA A 762 -33.46 31.54 38.21
CA ALA A 762 -34.11 30.74 37.17
C ALA A 762 -34.11 29.24 37.53
N LEU A 763 -33.01 28.74 38.10
CA LEU A 763 -32.87 27.35 38.57
C LEU A 763 -33.83 27.04 39.73
N GLU A 764 -34.04 27.97 40.67
CA GLU A 764 -35.00 27.78 41.77
C GLU A 764 -36.45 27.55 41.26
N GLN A 765 -36.80 28.11 40.10
CA GLN A 765 -38.15 28.06 39.55
C GLN A 765 -38.32 26.98 38.46
N ASN A 766 -37.22 26.58 37.81
CA ASN A 766 -37.26 25.73 36.62
C ASN A 766 -36.27 24.55 36.73
N VAL A 767 -36.00 24.06 37.95
CA VAL A 767 -35.02 22.98 38.20
C VAL A 767 -35.35 21.66 37.49
N GLU A 768 -36.62 21.46 37.11
CA GLU A 768 -37.08 20.27 36.39
C GLU A 768 -36.88 20.36 34.87
N SER A 769 -36.60 21.56 34.32
CA SER A 769 -36.39 21.75 32.86
C SER A 769 -35.09 21.09 32.39
N ASP A 770 -35.12 20.56 31.17
CA ASP A 770 -33.99 19.83 30.58
C ASP A 770 -32.78 20.76 30.33
N GLU A 771 -32.98 22.07 30.17
CA GLU A 771 -31.90 23.06 30.09
C GLU A 771 -31.26 23.41 31.44
N ALA A 772 -31.82 22.95 32.56
CA ALA A 772 -31.38 23.34 33.90
C ALA A 772 -29.95 22.84 34.19
N ALA A 773 -29.53 21.68 33.69
CA ALA A 773 -28.18 21.17 33.91
C ALA A 773 -27.10 22.09 33.31
N GLY A 774 -27.33 22.58 32.08
CA GLY A 774 -26.47 23.58 31.45
C GLY A 774 -26.45 24.91 32.22
N ALA A 775 -27.59 25.32 32.78
CA ALA A 775 -27.68 26.49 33.64
C ALA A 775 -26.91 26.30 34.96
N VAL A 776 -26.94 25.12 35.59
CA VAL A 776 -26.12 24.79 36.78
C VAL A 776 -24.63 24.94 36.47
N PHE A 777 -24.18 24.40 35.34
CA PHE A 777 -22.79 24.53 34.92
C PHE A 777 -22.37 26.00 34.78
N LYS A 778 -23.16 26.81 34.07
CA LYS A 778 -22.85 28.23 33.82
C LYS A 778 -22.97 29.08 35.08
N MET A 779 -23.87 28.72 35.99
CA MET A 779 -24.01 29.34 37.32
C MET A 779 -22.79 29.05 38.20
N ALA A 780 -22.36 27.79 38.28
CA ALA A 780 -21.18 27.41 39.07
C ALA A 780 -19.87 27.97 38.48
N MET A 781 -19.73 27.98 37.15
CA MET A 781 -18.62 28.65 36.46
C MET A 781 -18.59 30.16 36.72
N SER A 782 -19.75 30.81 36.72
CA SER A 782 -19.86 32.24 37.07
C SER A 782 -19.37 32.48 38.49
N ALA A 783 -19.86 31.69 39.45
CA ALA A 783 -19.44 31.75 40.84
C ALA A 783 -17.94 31.48 41.02
N LEU A 784 -17.37 30.53 40.28
CA LEU A 784 -15.94 30.27 40.28
C LEU A 784 -15.14 31.47 39.78
N LYS A 785 -15.52 32.05 38.64
CA LYS A 785 -14.81 33.18 38.01
C LYS A 785 -14.79 34.44 38.87
N ILE A 786 -15.78 34.62 39.74
CA ILE A 786 -15.86 35.75 40.67
C ILE A 786 -15.49 35.38 42.11
N GLY A 787 -15.02 34.15 42.37
CA GLY A 787 -14.55 33.72 43.69
C GLY A 787 -15.63 33.42 44.73
N LEU A 788 -16.89 33.23 44.32
CA LEU A 788 -18.05 33.01 45.19
C LEU A 788 -18.58 31.56 45.14
N LEU A 789 -17.84 30.62 44.55
CA LEU A 789 -18.29 29.21 44.44
C LEU A 789 -18.54 28.56 45.81
N ALA A 790 -17.74 28.89 46.83
CA ALA A 790 -17.92 28.37 48.19
C ALA A 790 -19.25 28.77 48.82
N GLU A 791 -19.79 29.94 48.46
CA GLU A 791 -21.10 30.40 48.94
C GLU A 791 -22.26 29.65 48.27
N GLN A 792 -22.00 28.88 47.21
CA GLN A 792 -23.01 28.09 46.50
C GLN A 792 -23.10 26.64 47.01
N GLU A 793 -22.33 26.25 48.05
CA GLU A 793 -22.31 24.88 48.59
C GLU A 793 -23.72 24.37 48.90
N THR A 794 -24.49 25.11 49.70
CA THR A 794 -25.85 24.70 50.09
C THR A 794 -26.76 24.56 48.88
N PHE A 795 -26.68 25.49 47.91
CA PHE A 795 -27.52 25.46 46.72
C PHE A 795 -27.20 24.25 45.83
N LEU A 796 -25.92 23.93 45.65
CA LEU A 796 -25.51 22.75 44.91
C LEU A 796 -25.87 21.44 45.66
N VAL A 797 -25.83 21.43 47.01
CA VAL A 797 -26.32 20.29 47.81
C VAL A 797 -27.81 20.06 47.58
N ASP A 798 -28.61 21.12 47.54
CA ASP A 798 -30.05 21.01 47.28
C ASP A 798 -30.32 20.50 45.86
N LEU A 799 -29.63 21.06 44.84
CA LEU A 799 -29.75 20.60 43.46
C LEU A 799 -29.23 19.16 43.25
N SER A 800 -28.26 18.71 44.04
CA SER A 800 -27.78 17.32 44.02
C SER A 800 -28.81 16.30 44.51
N GLN A 801 -29.95 16.76 45.04
CA GLN A 801 -31.10 15.96 45.42
C GLN A 801 -32.27 16.12 44.43
N SER A 802 -32.08 16.85 43.32
CA SER A 802 -33.10 17.05 42.29
C SER A 802 -33.61 15.71 41.74
N VAL A 803 -34.90 15.68 41.39
CA VAL A 803 -35.52 14.58 40.63
C VAL A 803 -35.07 14.56 39.18
N ASN A 804 -34.59 15.70 38.64
CA ASN A 804 -33.97 15.78 37.31
C ASN A 804 -32.54 15.17 37.39
N PRO A 805 -32.29 14.03 36.72
CA PRO A 805 -31.01 13.31 36.86
C PRO A 805 -29.79 14.08 36.38
N GLU A 806 -29.94 14.94 35.37
CA GLU A 806 -28.84 15.73 34.80
C GLU A 806 -28.44 16.89 35.70
N VAL A 807 -29.42 17.57 36.29
CA VAL A 807 -29.18 18.59 37.32
C VAL A 807 -28.54 17.95 38.56
N GLN A 808 -29.02 16.78 38.94
CA GLN A 808 -28.48 16.01 40.06
C GLN A 808 -26.99 15.68 39.83
N TYR A 809 -26.67 15.19 38.63
CA TYR A 809 -25.30 14.89 38.18
C TYR A 809 -24.42 16.15 38.15
N MET A 810 -24.83 17.17 37.42
CA MET A 810 -24.02 18.39 37.25
C MET A 810 -23.73 19.07 38.59
N SER A 811 -24.69 19.04 39.52
CA SER A 811 -24.50 19.61 40.86
C SER A 811 -23.51 18.81 41.71
N ARG A 812 -23.49 17.47 41.59
CA ARG A 812 -22.49 16.63 42.28
C ARG A 812 -21.07 16.88 41.77
N VAL A 813 -20.89 17.04 40.46
CA VAL A 813 -19.59 17.37 39.85
C VAL A 813 -19.04 18.69 40.43
N TRP A 814 -19.88 19.72 40.50
CA TRP A 814 -19.49 21.02 41.05
C TRP A 814 -19.29 21.01 42.57
N LEU A 815 -20.03 20.20 43.33
CA LEU A 815 -19.77 19.98 44.75
C LEU A 815 -18.44 19.27 45.01
N ALA A 816 -18.14 18.23 44.23
CA ALA A 816 -16.87 17.52 44.33
C ALA A 816 -15.71 18.47 44.03
N TYR A 817 -15.84 19.31 43.01
CA TYR A 817 -14.86 20.35 42.70
C TYR A 817 -14.73 21.41 43.80
N LEU A 818 -15.84 21.86 44.38
CA LEU A 818 -15.82 22.81 45.49
C LEU A 818 -15.13 22.22 46.73
N TYR A 819 -15.47 20.98 47.11
CA TYR A 819 -14.83 20.29 48.24
C TYR A 819 -13.36 20.05 48.00
N PHE A 820 -12.98 19.77 46.76
CA PHE A 820 -11.59 19.73 46.34
C PHE A 820 -10.88 21.07 46.56
N LEU A 821 -11.44 22.20 46.10
CA LEU A 821 -10.87 23.54 46.33
C LEU A 821 -10.74 23.88 47.82
N GLN A 822 -11.65 23.37 48.65
CA GLN A 822 -11.62 23.54 50.12
C GLN A 822 -10.75 22.50 50.85
N LYS A 823 -10.06 21.60 50.13
CA LYS A 823 -9.26 20.49 50.68
C LYS A 823 -10.06 19.51 51.56
N ARG A 824 -11.36 19.36 51.31
CA ARG A 824 -12.29 18.42 51.96
C ARG A 824 -12.39 17.11 51.16
N MET A 825 -11.25 16.43 50.97
CA MET A 825 -11.12 15.31 50.03
C MET A 825 -12.08 14.14 50.32
N GLU A 826 -12.25 13.76 51.59
CA GLU A 826 -13.18 12.69 51.98
C GLU A 826 -14.65 13.01 51.60
N SER A 827 -15.02 14.30 51.63
CA SER A 827 -16.36 14.73 51.22
C SER A 827 -16.52 14.73 49.69
N ALA A 828 -15.46 15.06 48.94
CA ALA A 828 -15.47 15.03 47.48
C ALA A 828 -15.60 13.60 46.96
N GLU A 829 -14.84 12.66 47.54
CA GLU A 829 -14.88 11.24 47.21
C GLU A 829 -16.25 10.62 47.53
N LYS A 830 -16.82 10.95 48.69
CA LYS A 830 -18.15 10.47 49.09
C LYS A 830 -19.29 10.98 48.19
N ILE A 831 -19.14 12.14 47.54
CA ILE A 831 -20.13 12.65 46.60
C ILE A 831 -20.06 11.91 45.27
N ALA A 832 -18.87 11.70 44.73
CA ALA A 832 -18.70 11.02 43.45
C ALA A 832 -19.04 9.52 43.52
N LEU A 833 -18.76 8.87 44.66
CA LEU A 833 -19.10 7.45 44.88
C LEU A 833 -20.60 7.21 45.16
N ARG A 834 -21.47 8.21 44.99
CA ARG A 834 -22.92 8.05 45.07
C ARG A 834 -23.56 7.72 43.73
N ALA A 835 -22.86 7.92 42.62
CA ALA A 835 -23.37 7.54 41.31
C ALA A 835 -23.59 6.01 41.22
N PRO A 836 -24.59 5.54 40.46
CA PRO A 836 -24.82 4.10 40.29
C PRO A 836 -23.60 3.41 39.67
N ILE A 837 -23.19 2.29 40.26
CA ILE A 837 -22.03 1.52 39.81
C ILE A 837 -22.21 1.09 38.34
N GLY A 838 -21.23 1.38 37.50
CA GLY A 838 -21.22 1.09 36.06
C GLY A 838 -21.92 2.13 35.17
N SER A 839 -22.40 3.25 35.72
CA SER A 839 -23.05 4.30 34.92
C SER A 839 -22.06 5.29 34.32
N LEU A 840 -22.40 5.90 33.18
CA LEU A 840 -21.59 6.98 32.56
C LEU A 840 -21.39 8.18 33.50
N ALA A 841 -22.34 8.40 34.43
CA ALA A 841 -22.23 9.40 35.48
C ALA A 841 -21.14 9.05 36.50
N GLU A 842 -21.06 7.79 36.94
CA GLU A 842 -19.99 7.32 37.84
C GLU A 842 -18.62 7.45 37.16
N ARG A 843 -18.51 7.04 35.90
CA ARG A 843 -17.29 7.17 35.08
C ARG A 843 -16.74 8.60 35.08
N SER A 844 -17.61 9.56 34.77
CA SER A 844 -17.24 10.97 34.62
C SER A 844 -16.92 11.63 35.98
N GLU A 845 -17.65 11.29 37.04
CA GLU A 845 -17.42 11.80 38.40
C GLU A 845 -16.09 11.25 38.99
N LEU A 846 -15.76 9.98 38.76
CA LEU A 846 -14.50 9.37 39.18
C LEU A 846 -13.30 9.89 38.38
N LEU A 847 -13.46 10.13 37.07
CA LEU A 847 -12.41 10.71 36.22
C LEU A 847 -12.04 12.14 36.64
N ALA A 848 -13.03 12.94 37.02
CA ALA A 848 -12.80 14.28 37.58
C ALA A 848 -12.00 14.21 38.89
N LEU A 849 -12.33 13.27 39.79
CA LEU A 849 -11.60 13.04 41.04
C LEU A 849 -10.15 12.61 40.82
N VAL A 850 -9.89 11.71 39.87
CA VAL A 850 -8.52 11.32 39.46
C VAL A 850 -7.73 12.55 39.05
N SER A 851 -8.34 13.42 38.25
CA SER A 851 -7.73 14.68 37.81
C SER A 851 -7.43 15.63 38.94
N TYR A 852 -8.33 15.73 39.91
CA TYR A 852 -8.20 16.58 41.07
C TYR A 852 -7.08 16.11 42.02
N TYR A 853 -7.07 14.84 42.42
CA TYR A 853 -6.02 14.27 43.28
C TYR A 853 -4.64 14.35 42.63
N SER A 854 -4.55 14.07 41.32
CA SER A 854 -3.31 14.19 40.54
C SER A 854 -2.78 15.64 40.51
N THR A 855 -3.67 16.62 40.34
CA THR A 855 -3.30 18.05 40.30
C THR A 855 -2.68 18.56 41.62
N PHE A 856 -3.06 17.99 42.77
CA PHE A 856 -2.48 18.35 44.09
C PHE A 856 -1.32 17.44 44.54
N GLY A 857 -0.92 16.48 43.71
CA GLY A 857 0.18 15.57 44.01
C GLY A 857 -0.18 14.45 45.01
N ASP A 858 -1.46 14.18 45.24
CA ASP A 858 -1.92 13.00 46.00
C ASP A 858 -2.08 11.81 45.03
N THR A 859 -0.94 11.27 44.62
CA THR A 859 -0.85 10.19 43.62
C THR A 859 -1.40 8.87 44.13
N GLU A 860 -1.43 8.67 45.45
CA GLU A 860 -1.97 7.46 46.09
C GLU A 860 -3.50 7.43 45.97
N SER A 861 -4.17 8.55 46.29
CA SER A 861 -5.62 8.65 46.13
C SER A 861 -6.04 8.66 44.67
N ALA A 862 -5.30 9.34 43.79
CA ALA A 862 -5.56 9.31 42.35
C ALA A 862 -5.49 7.87 41.78
N SER A 863 -4.44 7.12 42.15
CA SER A 863 -4.27 5.71 41.75
C SER A 863 -5.37 4.79 42.28
N ARG A 864 -5.80 5.00 43.53
CA ARG A 864 -6.90 4.24 44.14
C ARG A 864 -8.21 4.45 43.37
N ILE A 865 -8.57 5.70 43.06
CA ILE A 865 -9.79 6.02 42.32
C ILE A 865 -9.72 5.53 40.87
N ALA A 866 -8.56 5.65 40.22
CA ALA A 866 -8.35 5.10 38.88
C ALA A 866 -8.53 3.57 38.84
N ALA A 867 -8.10 2.85 39.87
CA ALA A 867 -8.33 1.41 39.98
C ALA A 867 -9.82 1.06 40.13
N ILE A 868 -10.60 1.85 40.87
CA ILE A 868 -12.06 1.68 40.97
C ILE A 868 -12.71 1.92 39.59
N LEU A 869 -12.31 2.99 38.91
CA LEU A 869 -12.78 3.32 37.55
C LEU A 869 -12.52 2.17 36.56
N ASN A 870 -11.29 1.64 36.53
CA ASN A 870 -10.91 0.51 35.67
C ASN A 870 -11.65 -0.80 36.05
N THR A 871 -12.09 -0.95 37.31
CA THR A 871 -12.84 -2.12 37.77
C THR A 871 -14.32 -2.03 37.42
N HIS A 872 -14.93 -0.86 37.60
CA HIS A 872 -16.37 -0.64 37.35
C HIS A 872 -16.68 -0.48 35.85
N HIS A 873 -15.69 -0.10 35.04
CA HIS A 873 -15.81 0.13 33.59
C HIS A 873 -14.76 -0.68 32.79
N ALA A 874 -14.60 -1.96 33.12
CA ALA A 874 -13.57 -2.84 32.52
C ALA A 874 -13.76 -3.12 31.01
N ASP A 875 -14.94 -2.81 30.46
CA ASP A 875 -15.30 -3.03 29.05
C ASP A 875 -15.05 -1.77 28.16
N ASP A 876 -14.63 -0.65 28.74
CA ASP A 876 -14.26 0.55 27.98
C ASP A 876 -12.80 0.44 27.45
N ASP A 877 -12.55 0.86 26.21
CA ASP A 877 -11.22 0.85 25.55
C ASP A 877 -10.18 1.84 26.14
N LEU A 878 -10.30 2.22 27.42
CA LEU A 878 -9.44 3.17 28.12
C LEU A 878 -9.03 2.63 29.51
N VAL A 879 -7.75 2.25 29.68
CA VAL A 879 -7.16 1.91 30.99
C VAL A 879 -6.47 3.15 31.55
N PHE A 880 -6.88 3.60 32.73
CA PHE A 880 -6.24 4.74 33.40
C PHE A 880 -5.08 4.26 34.28
N ASP A 881 -3.83 4.41 33.80
CA ASP A 881 -2.60 4.15 34.56
C ASP A 881 -1.91 5.47 34.96
N LEU A 882 -1.63 5.63 36.26
CA LEU A 882 -0.98 6.81 36.85
C LEU A 882 0.47 6.53 37.25
N SER A 883 1.05 5.39 36.83
CA SER A 883 2.36 4.90 37.26
C SER A 883 3.56 5.79 36.88
N GLU A 884 3.39 6.81 36.01
CA GLU A 884 4.47 7.72 35.58
C GLU A 884 4.19 9.24 35.75
N ALA A 885 3.34 9.66 36.69
CA ALA A 885 3.02 11.09 36.85
C ALA A 885 4.09 11.89 37.62
N ASN A 886 5.15 12.33 36.93
CA ASN A 886 5.91 13.50 37.36
C ASN A 886 5.15 14.77 36.90
N HIS A 887 4.30 15.28 37.80
CA HIS A 887 3.67 16.60 37.85
C HIS A 887 3.32 17.32 36.52
N THR A 888 2.00 17.51 36.29
CA THR A 888 1.31 18.60 35.54
C THR A 888 0.56 18.33 34.21
N LYS A 889 0.34 17.08 33.76
CA LYS A 889 -0.62 16.85 32.66
C LYS A 889 -1.22 15.45 32.69
N LEU A 890 -2.55 15.37 32.64
CA LEU A 890 -3.28 14.14 32.34
C LEU A 890 -3.22 13.92 30.83
N GLU A 891 -2.55 12.86 30.38
CA GLU A 891 -2.62 12.39 29.00
C GLU A 891 -3.54 11.17 28.95
N PHE A 892 -4.53 11.22 28.06
CA PHE A 892 -5.41 10.11 27.74
C PHE A 892 -4.68 9.21 26.74
N GLN A 893 -4.42 7.96 27.11
CA GLN A 893 -3.85 6.96 26.20
C GLN A 893 -4.98 5.99 25.77
N PRO A 894 -5.21 5.78 24.47
CA PRO A 894 -6.02 4.65 24.00
C PRO A 894 -5.38 3.34 24.45
N ILE A 895 -6.15 2.27 24.69
CA ILE A 895 -5.58 0.96 25.00
C ILE A 895 -4.61 0.53 23.89
N LEU A 896 -3.33 0.63 24.21
CA LEU A 896 -2.29 -0.21 23.66
C LEU A 896 -1.74 -1.03 24.82
N ALA A 897 -1.95 -2.34 24.70
CA ALA A 897 -1.40 -3.41 25.50
C ALA A 897 -1.93 -3.56 26.95
N LYS A 898 -2.51 -4.75 27.18
CA LYS A 898 -2.53 -5.43 28.48
C LYS A 898 -1.19 -5.22 29.20
N THR A 899 -1.19 -4.46 30.28
CA THR A 899 -0.08 -4.51 31.23
C THR A 899 -0.50 -5.30 32.46
N THR A 900 0.02 -6.51 32.50
CA THR A 900 0.03 -7.40 33.65
C THR A 900 0.72 -6.68 34.82
N VAL A 901 0.15 -6.84 36.01
CA VAL A 901 0.71 -6.49 37.31
C VAL A 901 2.22 -6.68 37.36
N ASN A 902 2.94 -5.62 37.74
CA ASN A 902 4.37 -5.63 38.04
C ASN A 902 4.71 -6.68 39.12
N ILE A 903 5.17 -7.83 38.67
CA ILE A 903 6.22 -8.58 39.36
C ILE A 903 7.46 -8.39 38.49
N THR A 904 8.45 -7.70 39.04
CA THR A 904 9.78 -7.44 38.48
C THR A 904 10.37 -8.64 37.72
N THR A 905 10.42 -8.58 36.37
CA THR A 905 11.44 -9.24 35.52
C THR A 905 11.40 -8.75 34.06
N SER A 906 12.29 -7.81 33.73
CA SER A 906 13.08 -7.64 32.49
C SER A 906 12.51 -8.01 31.10
N ASP A 907 12.13 -7.00 30.30
CA ASP A 907 12.06 -7.07 28.82
C ASP A 907 13.36 -6.64 28.11
N ARG A 908 14.48 -6.57 28.84
CA ARG A 908 15.79 -6.22 28.22
C ARG A 908 16.69 -7.44 28.18
N LEU A 909 17.20 -7.75 26.97
CA LEU A 909 18.45 -8.47 26.80
C LEU A 909 19.50 -7.81 27.70
N SER A 910 20.09 -8.58 28.60
CA SER A 910 21.06 -8.08 29.58
C SER A 910 22.13 -9.12 29.83
N ASN A 911 23.26 -8.70 30.39
CA ASN A 911 24.30 -9.63 30.82
C ASN A 911 24.87 -9.24 32.19
N TYR A 912 25.20 -10.25 32.99
CA TYR A 912 25.88 -10.09 34.27
C TYR A 912 26.82 -11.27 34.53
N PRO A 913 28.05 -11.02 35.03
CA PRO A 913 28.68 -9.71 35.25
C PRO A 913 29.03 -8.95 33.95
N ASN A 914 29.12 -7.61 34.01
CA ASN A 914 29.67 -6.78 32.93
C ASN A 914 30.36 -5.54 33.54
N PRO A 915 31.69 -5.36 33.41
CA PRO A 915 32.64 -6.27 32.75
C PRO A 915 32.78 -7.65 33.43
N PHE A 916 33.31 -8.65 32.70
CA PHE A 916 33.43 -10.04 33.16
C PHE A 916 34.80 -10.67 32.89
N ASN A 917 35.14 -11.73 33.63
CA ASN A 917 36.38 -12.50 33.50
C ASN A 917 36.22 -13.95 34.02
N PRO A 918 36.36 -15.01 33.20
CA PRO A 918 36.27 -15.03 31.74
C PRO A 918 34.84 -15.20 31.22
N SER A 919 33.83 -15.44 32.08
CA SER A 919 32.45 -15.71 31.64
C SER A 919 31.38 -14.72 32.13
N THR A 920 30.34 -14.55 31.31
CA THR A 920 29.12 -13.76 31.61
C THR A 920 27.88 -14.56 31.23
N THR A 921 26.81 -14.39 32.00
CA THR A 921 25.48 -14.90 31.63
C THR A 921 24.70 -13.81 30.91
N ILE A 922 24.11 -14.14 29.77
CA ILE A 922 23.24 -13.28 28.96
C ILE A 922 21.80 -13.76 29.20
N GLN A 923 20.91 -12.88 29.65
CA GLN A 923 19.51 -13.16 29.94
C GLN A 923 18.58 -12.42 28.96
N PHE A 924 17.51 -13.10 28.52
CA PHE A 924 16.50 -12.54 27.61
C PHE A 924 15.11 -13.15 27.87
N ASN A 925 14.07 -12.38 27.58
CA ASN A 925 12.67 -12.80 27.74
C ASN A 925 12.02 -12.97 26.36
N LEU A 926 11.25 -14.05 26.16
CA LEU A 926 10.50 -14.32 24.94
C LEU A 926 9.00 -14.17 25.20
N PRO A 927 8.28 -13.26 24.52
CA PRO A 927 6.84 -13.06 24.74
C PRO A 927 5.99 -14.22 24.21
N GLN A 928 6.50 -14.97 23.24
CA GLN A 928 5.87 -16.14 22.63
C GLN A 928 6.93 -17.15 22.15
N GLU A 929 6.51 -18.37 21.82
CA GLU A 929 7.40 -19.38 21.24
C GLU A 929 7.91 -18.93 19.86
N THR A 930 9.23 -18.93 19.67
CA THR A 930 9.86 -18.49 18.42
C THR A 930 11.27 -19.05 18.27
N HIS A 931 11.79 -19.02 17.04
CA HIS A 931 13.16 -19.40 16.75
C HIS A 931 14.13 -18.33 17.25
N VAL A 932 15.04 -18.72 18.13
CA VAL A 932 15.99 -17.79 18.76
C VAL A 932 17.40 -18.04 18.27
N LYS A 933 18.06 -16.97 17.81
CA LYS A 933 19.48 -16.93 17.44
C LYS A 933 20.23 -15.89 18.28
N LEU A 934 21.10 -16.35 19.19
CA LEU A 934 21.97 -15.49 20.02
C LEU A 934 23.42 -15.65 19.59
N GLN A 935 24.04 -14.56 19.12
CA GLN A 935 25.39 -14.55 18.54
C GLN A 935 26.28 -13.48 19.18
N ILE A 936 27.57 -13.77 19.25
CA ILE A 936 28.62 -12.85 19.70
C ILE A 936 29.43 -12.38 18.51
N PHE A 937 29.69 -11.07 18.46
CA PHE A 937 30.50 -10.39 17.44
C PHE A 937 31.59 -9.58 18.10
N ASP A 938 32.70 -9.36 17.39
CA ASP A 938 33.67 -8.34 17.78
C ASP A 938 33.21 -6.93 17.36
N MET A 939 33.96 -5.89 17.74
CA MET A 939 33.59 -4.50 17.41
C MET A 939 33.69 -4.16 15.92
N LEU A 940 34.27 -5.03 15.09
CA LEU A 940 34.30 -4.90 13.62
C LEU A 940 33.13 -5.64 12.97
N GLY A 941 32.20 -6.20 13.76
CA GLY A 941 31.05 -6.95 13.27
C GLY A 941 31.37 -8.39 12.85
N ARG A 942 32.60 -8.88 13.07
CA ARG A 942 32.97 -10.26 12.71
C ARG A 942 32.36 -11.24 13.72
N HIS A 943 31.78 -12.32 13.22
CA HIS A 943 31.18 -13.37 14.06
C HIS A 943 32.25 -14.09 14.89
N VAL A 944 31.98 -14.23 16.19
CA VAL A 944 32.88 -14.88 17.17
C VAL A 944 32.34 -16.24 17.59
N GLN A 945 31.06 -16.32 17.99
CA GLN A 945 30.42 -17.55 18.45
C GLN A 945 28.88 -17.44 18.40
N THR A 946 28.20 -18.55 18.16
CA THR A 946 26.74 -18.66 18.34
C THR A 946 26.47 -19.42 19.63
N LEU A 947 25.67 -18.85 20.54
CA LEU A 947 25.33 -19.44 21.84
C LEU A 947 23.99 -20.19 21.79
N VAL A 948 23.04 -19.68 21.01
CA VAL A 948 21.69 -20.26 20.84
C VAL A 948 21.30 -20.17 19.38
N ASN A 949 20.72 -21.24 18.83
CA ASN A 949 20.09 -21.27 17.50
C ASN A 949 19.05 -22.40 17.45
N ARG A 950 17.88 -22.18 18.05
CA ARG A 950 16.80 -23.19 18.16
C ARG A 950 15.46 -22.53 18.50
N GLU A 951 14.38 -23.28 18.30
CA GLU A 951 13.04 -22.95 18.82
C GLU A 951 13.06 -22.94 20.36
N MET A 952 12.48 -21.90 20.94
CA MET A 952 12.37 -21.72 22.39
C MET A 952 10.99 -21.19 22.76
N GLY A 953 10.36 -21.83 23.75
CA GLY A 953 9.04 -21.41 24.25
C GLY A 953 9.05 -20.05 24.94
N ALA A 954 7.86 -19.45 25.12
CA ALA A 954 7.70 -18.19 25.84
C ALA A 954 8.29 -18.26 27.28
N GLY A 955 8.89 -17.15 27.74
CA GLY A 955 9.45 -17.02 29.09
C GLY A 955 10.91 -16.54 29.13
N ILE A 956 11.49 -16.52 30.33
CA ILE A 956 12.84 -16.03 30.60
C ILE A 956 13.87 -17.13 30.35
N HIS A 957 14.88 -16.81 29.54
CA HIS A 957 15.96 -17.70 29.15
C HIS A 957 17.33 -17.08 29.43
N SER A 958 18.36 -17.92 29.46
CA SER A 958 19.74 -17.46 29.62
C SER A 958 20.74 -18.33 28.88
N ALA A 959 21.85 -17.74 28.47
CA ALA A 959 22.99 -18.40 27.84
C ALA A 959 24.31 -17.84 28.41
N GLU A 960 25.31 -18.71 28.59
CA GLU A 960 26.63 -18.31 29.10
C GLU A 960 27.63 -18.16 27.95
N TRP A 961 28.46 -17.13 28.01
CA TRP A 961 29.64 -17.00 27.17
C TRP A 961 30.91 -16.95 28.02
N ASP A 962 31.91 -17.76 27.68
CA ASP A 962 33.15 -17.97 28.44
C ASP A 962 34.39 -17.30 27.82
N GLY A 963 34.19 -16.38 26.87
CA GLY A 963 35.29 -15.68 26.19
C GLY A 963 36.08 -16.55 25.21
N ARG A 964 35.48 -17.63 24.69
CA ARG A 964 36.01 -18.43 23.57
C ARG A 964 35.24 -18.15 22.28
N ASN A 965 35.85 -18.51 21.16
CA ASN A 965 35.21 -18.51 19.83
C ASN A 965 34.69 -19.91 19.47
N SER A 966 34.02 -20.02 18.33
CA SER A 966 33.45 -21.28 17.79
C SER A 966 34.46 -22.45 17.64
N ARG A 967 35.77 -22.17 17.65
CA ARG A 967 36.85 -23.18 17.60
C ARG A 967 37.41 -23.54 18.97
N GLY A 968 36.78 -23.09 20.06
CA GLY A 968 37.20 -23.30 21.45
C GLY A 968 38.42 -22.48 21.87
N LYS A 969 38.89 -21.54 21.04
CA LYS A 969 40.05 -20.70 21.33
C LYS A 969 39.63 -19.42 22.04
N GLU A 970 40.39 -19.05 23.05
CA GLU A 970 40.26 -17.82 23.81
C GLU A 970 40.39 -16.56 22.93
N VAL A 971 39.46 -15.60 23.09
CA VAL A 971 39.49 -14.30 22.39
C VAL A 971 40.17 -13.21 23.23
N ALA A 972 40.64 -12.13 22.59
CA ALA A 972 41.35 -11.05 23.27
C ALA A 972 40.47 -10.30 24.31
N ALA A 973 41.08 -9.69 25.33
CA ALA A 973 40.35 -8.77 26.19
C ALA A 973 39.86 -7.56 25.38
N GLY A 974 38.63 -7.11 25.59
CA GLY A 974 38.02 -6.08 24.75
C GLY A 974 36.50 -6.02 24.83
N SER A 975 35.92 -5.16 23.99
CA SER A 975 34.46 -5.08 23.83
C SER A 975 33.97 -6.03 22.75
N TYR A 976 32.80 -6.60 22.98
CA TYR A 976 32.09 -7.50 22.08
C TYR A 976 30.61 -7.10 22.05
N LEU A 977 29.88 -7.55 21.03
CA LEU A 977 28.44 -7.34 20.91
C LEU A 977 27.73 -8.70 20.95
N ALA A 978 26.76 -8.87 21.84
CA ALA A 978 25.80 -9.96 21.74
C ALA A 978 24.56 -9.47 21.00
N ARG A 979 24.12 -10.20 19.98
CA ARG A 979 22.89 -9.93 19.23
C ARG A 979 21.93 -11.11 19.39
N LEU A 980 20.70 -10.82 19.81
CA LEU A 980 19.59 -11.74 19.91
C LEU A 980 18.61 -11.45 18.78
N ASN A 981 18.31 -12.44 17.95
CA ASN A 981 17.20 -12.42 17.01
C ASN A 981 16.14 -13.43 17.48
N ALA A 982 14.89 -12.97 17.62
CA ALA A 982 13.75 -13.78 18.03
C ALA A 982 12.52 -13.34 17.22
N GLY A 983 12.14 -14.12 16.20
CA GLY A 983 11.16 -13.69 15.19
C GLY A 983 11.62 -12.43 14.45
N GLU A 984 10.75 -11.43 14.35
CA GLU A 984 11.04 -10.12 13.74
C GLU A 984 11.80 -9.16 14.67
N SER A 985 12.00 -9.53 15.94
CA SER A 985 12.70 -8.70 16.94
C SER A 985 14.20 -8.97 16.95
N SER A 986 15.00 -7.89 16.89
CA SER A 986 16.45 -7.93 17.08
C SER A 986 16.89 -6.99 18.21
N GLN A 987 17.65 -7.51 19.17
CA GLN A 987 18.24 -6.73 20.26
C GLN A 987 19.74 -6.97 20.34
N SER A 988 20.51 -5.96 20.74
CA SER A 988 21.96 -6.08 20.93
C SER A 988 22.43 -5.45 22.24
N ILE A 989 23.40 -6.07 22.90
CA ILE A 989 24.07 -5.55 24.09
C ILE A 989 25.59 -5.63 23.97
N ARG A 990 26.28 -4.67 24.59
CA ARG A 990 27.74 -4.64 24.65
C ARG A 990 28.25 -5.46 25.82
N LEU A 991 29.19 -6.36 25.55
CA LEU A 991 29.90 -7.17 26.53
C LEU A 991 31.34 -6.63 26.71
N SER A 992 31.82 -6.51 27.94
CA SER A 992 33.20 -6.08 28.23
C SER A 992 33.99 -7.21 28.88
N LEU A 993 34.85 -7.87 28.10
CA LEU A 993 35.73 -8.94 28.59
C LEU A 993 37.04 -8.35 29.12
N ILE A 994 37.35 -8.63 30.39
CA ILE A 994 38.62 -8.28 31.04
C ILE A 994 39.39 -9.57 31.29
N ARG A 995 40.72 -9.54 31.15
CA ARG A 995 41.60 -10.66 31.49
C ARG A 995 42.57 -10.27 32.58
#